data_AF-A0A954RHS0-F1
#
_entry.id   AF-A0A954RHS0-F1
#
_cell.length_a   1.000
_cell.length_b   1.000
_cell.length_c   1.000
_cell.angle_alpha   90.00
_cell.angle_beta   90.00
_cell.angle_gamma   90.00
#
_symmetry.space_group_name_H-M   'P 1'
#
loop_
_entity.id
_entity.type
_entity.pdbx_description
1 polymer ?
#
loop_
_entity_poly.entity_id
_entity_poly.type
_entity_poly.pdbx_seq_one_letter_code
_entity_poly.pdbx_strand_id
1 'polypeptide(L)'
;MSVKFKQFWQAIFHTGLMSRDTCQQLAERFLTEHDQDPDVRKLAVWLVKQQLLSAYQAKLLLAESGRDLIVGELRILDIRPAWLSTARRRELLHLPTGHRLIGWRGGTGSAGERDQQLERGEQARQLRHPNLDRCYGSQVVESEVWTWCEWPEGNTAAELVSRRGKMSAAAAVQLVHQAALAVGHLHAAGTVHGRLNLSDLIIQPGGHVRLLRNPVDLPLSGQDWRSLNSPPAAVAYLAPEFLLPAQTADALTDIYSLGAMLYHLISGRTPFDGETAEQMLDEHATRRLDPLEPPATVPDGLEKVIAFMMAKQRQLRYSHVAEVIEQLEPFLPSGLRQTTARSRATETAFLEQLAEADTASATTGATVAEFPPVVVAAPASPSPAASPAVSIQLNPATSESTSPSLAARFRPPKKSYRSLWLPAAVALLSLIAILAILLRDPPDSSSSQGHTDDSADATVGPLEPAGPARIDEPAAVDEQNAEPDVELAQTGLWASPTNGPPIVLDYAPAGAQVFLCFLPESLNENPQGRLAIEAMQPLVTTTLEPFSRVIGRDWRALPSVVAAWAARDTGPPVVSVVVSGDRGLCSELRRRISTLEPHARGEVGRLTDAWAALFPTAADDTVVLGDVTVVAELAEASNAAPLRREIEQLRRVSDSTRHFTLLFAPNVLLGDGRNWLPARYQPLRDGLLSFVGEQSPAVLLSLHAGQGSYAEVSWMPRADARAAGHLEWLSEQLQSWPIRTEELLARRAVNPVWQPLAERTRSMVDFAVEYARIAQVGRHYTANVVGPGPALHNLLLAADLTLGSPSRSASGDPGVPVAEQRTVEQWLALPADLVVEQQALDAVVSDLVTTLQATGGPNSPQITIVGADLQLDGITRNQQIRNLDLRARPLRELLTALVRRANPIQVDDAKSAAQKLIWVISQEGAQGGGLVVLITTRTAARQKGYAVPAEFVAE
;
A
#
# COMPACT_ATOMS: atom_id res chain seq x y z
N MET A 1 -16.34 55.37 25.04
CA MET A 1 -16.79 56.74 24.74
C MET A 1 -17.80 56.66 23.60
N SER A 2 -18.93 57.36 23.69
CA SER A 2 -19.98 57.34 22.65
C SER A 2 -19.74 58.49 21.67
N VAL A 3 -19.53 58.19 20.39
CA VAL A 3 -19.42 59.20 19.32
C VAL A 3 -20.68 60.05 19.30
N LYS A 4 -20.56 61.38 19.30
CA LYS A 4 -21.72 62.28 19.23
C LYS A 4 -22.28 62.32 17.81
N PHE A 5 -23.58 62.60 17.66
CA PHE A 5 -24.27 62.64 16.37
C PHE A 5 -23.56 63.48 15.29
N LYS A 6 -23.10 64.68 15.65
CA LYS A 6 -22.34 65.56 14.75
C LYS A 6 -20.95 65.00 14.38
N GLN A 7 -20.28 64.33 15.32
CA GLN A 7 -18.97 63.70 15.10
C GLN A 7 -19.08 62.51 14.14
N PHE A 8 -20.20 61.78 14.16
CA PHE A 8 -20.44 60.66 13.26
C PHE A 8 -20.57 61.10 11.79
N TRP A 9 -21.35 62.15 11.53
CA TRP A 9 -21.43 62.75 10.18
C TRP A 9 -20.11 63.35 9.72
N GLN A 10 -19.37 63.98 10.63
CA GLN A 10 -18.02 64.44 10.34
C GLN A 10 -17.11 63.26 9.98
N ALA A 11 -17.16 62.14 10.70
CA ALA A 11 -16.37 60.96 10.38
C ALA A 11 -16.73 60.38 8.99
N ILE A 12 -18.00 60.32 8.61
CA ILE A 12 -18.43 59.89 7.26
C ILE A 12 -17.82 60.79 6.18
N PHE A 13 -17.84 62.12 6.40
CA PHE A 13 -17.27 63.07 5.44
C PHE A 13 -15.74 62.95 5.35
N HIS A 14 -15.03 62.91 6.49
CA HIS A 14 -13.56 62.84 6.51
C HIS A 14 -13.01 61.54 5.92
N THR A 15 -13.82 60.47 5.92
CA THR A 15 -13.46 59.18 5.31
C THR A 15 -13.75 59.12 3.81
N GLY A 16 -14.33 60.18 3.23
CA GLY A 16 -14.64 60.28 1.80
C GLY A 16 -15.82 59.41 1.34
N LEU A 17 -16.53 58.76 2.28
CA LEU A 17 -17.65 57.86 1.94
C LEU A 17 -18.83 58.59 1.29
N MET A 18 -19.01 59.87 1.64
CA MET A 18 -20.09 60.72 1.12
C MET A 18 -19.64 62.17 1.03
N SER A 19 -20.19 62.90 0.06
CA SER A 19 -19.96 64.35 -0.06
C SER A 19 -20.59 65.10 1.11
N ARG A 20 -20.10 66.32 1.37
CA ARG A 20 -20.64 67.19 2.42
C ARG A 20 -22.13 67.49 2.21
N ASP A 21 -22.54 67.73 0.97
CA ASP A 21 -23.92 68.06 0.61
C ASP A 21 -24.83 66.85 0.81
N THR A 22 -24.37 65.65 0.43
CA THR A 22 -25.08 64.40 0.67
C THR A 22 -25.26 64.12 2.16
N CYS A 23 -24.22 64.32 2.98
CA CYS A 23 -24.30 64.20 4.43
C CYS A 23 -25.32 65.18 5.02
N GLN A 24 -25.36 66.42 4.55
CA GLN A 24 -26.30 67.43 5.05
C GLN A 24 -27.75 67.07 4.70
N GLN A 25 -28.03 66.71 3.45
CA GLN A 25 -29.36 66.28 2.99
C GLN A 25 -29.87 65.05 3.75
N LEU A 26 -29.00 64.05 3.96
CA LEU A 26 -29.35 62.84 4.70
C LEU A 26 -29.54 63.10 6.20
N ALA A 27 -28.78 64.02 6.79
CA ALA A 27 -28.96 64.42 8.18
C ALA A 27 -30.31 65.12 8.39
N GLU A 28 -30.69 66.03 7.50
CA GLU A 28 -32.00 66.71 7.52
C GLU A 28 -33.15 65.71 7.35
N ARG A 29 -33.01 64.77 6.40
CA ARG A 29 -33.98 63.70 6.18
C ARG A 29 -34.13 62.80 7.41
N PHE A 30 -33.02 62.37 8.02
CA PHE A 30 -33.05 61.51 9.21
C PHE A 30 -33.75 62.18 10.39
N LEU A 31 -33.46 63.47 10.64
CA LEU A 31 -34.09 64.28 11.69
C LEU A 31 -35.58 64.57 11.43
N THR A 32 -36.02 64.51 10.18
CA THR A 32 -37.45 64.64 9.82
C THR A 32 -38.19 63.32 10.04
N GLU A 33 -37.53 62.19 9.76
CA GLU A 33 -38.10 60.84 9.92
C GLU A 33 -38.05 60.33 11.38
N HIS A 34 -37.19 60.89 12.24
CA HIS A 34 -36.96 60.41 13.61
C HIS A 34 -36.95 61.60 14.60
N ASP A 35 -37.77 61.51 15.66
CA ASP A 35 -38.02 62.56 16.65
C ASP A 35 -36.77 63.06 17.42
N GLN A 36 -36.85 64.25 18.04
CA GLN A 36 -35.75 65.18 18.42
C GLN A 36 -34.58 64.68 19.32
N ASP A 37 -34.48 63.38 19.64
CA ASP A 37 -33.34 62.80 20.36
C ASP A 37 -32.51 61.86 19.47
N PRO A 38 -31.53 62.42 18.73
CA PRO A 38 -30.81 61.70 17.68
C PRO A 38 -29.75 60.74 18.26
N ASP A 39 -30.12 59.46 18.40
CA ASP A 39 -29.19 58.39 18.73
C ASP A 39 -28.34 57.98 17.51
N VAL A 40 -27.02 58.05 17.67
CA VAL A 40 -26.03 57.69 16.64
C VAL A 40 -26.13 56.23 16.23
N ARG A 41 -26.53 55.32 17.14
CA ARG A 41 -26.72 53.90 16.80
C ARG A 41 -27.91 53.71 15.89
N LYS A 42 -29.02 54.43 16.13
CA LYS A 42 -30.20 54.41 15.24
C LYS A 42 -29.85 54.98 13.87
N LEU A 43 -29.08 56.08 13.82
CA LEU A 43 -28.58 56.64 12.57
C LEU A 43 -27.72 55.63 11.80
N ALA A 44 -26.78 54.98 12.48
CA ALA A 44 -25.90 53.99 11.86
C ALA A 44 -26.70 52.80 11.29
N VAL A 45 -27.68 52.26 12.03
CA VAL A 45 -28.58 51.19 11.55
C VAL A 45 -29.44 51.68 10.38
N TRP A 46 -29.94 52.92 10.42
CA TRP A 46 -30.71 53.51 9.33
C TRP A 46 -29.89 53.61 8.05
N LEU A 47 -28.67 54.15 8.11
CA LEU A 47 -27.76 54.22 6.95
C LEU A 47 -27.42 52.85 6.37
N VAL A 48 -27.29 51.83 7.23
CA VAL A 48 -27.08 50.43 6.77
C VAL A 48 -28.32 49.88 6.06
N LYS A 49 -29.52 50.14 6.59
CA LYS A 49 -30.78 49.73 5.93
C LYS A 49 -30.98 50.39 4.58
N GLN A 50 -30.55 51.64 4.41
CA GLN A 50 -30.58 52.36 3.14
C GLN A 50 -29.46 51.92 2.17
N GLN A 51 -28.64 50.91 2.52
CA GLN A 51 -27.48 50.45 1.74
C GLN A 51 -26.43 51.54 1.46
N LEU A 52 -26.46 52.62 2.25
CA LEU A 52 -25.52 53.73 2.14
C LEU A 52 -24.20 53.45 2.87
N LEU A 53 -24.26 52.64 3.93
CA LEU A 53 -23.11 52.10 4.66
C LEU A 53 -23.22 50.59 4.81
N SER A 54 -22.10 49.88 4.87
CA SER A 54 -22.07 48.50 5.34
C SER A 54 -22.12 48.45 6.88
N ALA A 55 -22.52 47.30 7.44
CA ALA A 55 -22.50 47.09 8.88
C ALA A 55 -21.09 47.27 9.48
N TYR A 56 -20.06 46.88 8.73
CA TYR A 56 -18.65 47.06 9.09
C TYR A 56 -18.25 48.54 9.14
N GLN A 57 -18.58 49.31 8.10
CA GLN A 57 -18.30 50.76 8.04
C GLN A 57 -18.99 51.50 9.18
N ALA A 58 -20.27 51.21 9.43
CA ALA A 58 -21.02 51.77 10.54
C ALA A 58 -20.35 51.48 11.89
N LYS A 59 -19.88 50.25 12.11
CA LYS A 59 -19.17 49.84 13.34
C LYS A 59 -17.85 50.60 13.52
N LEU A 60 -17.05 50.78 12.47
CA LEU A 60 -15.79 51.51 12.55
C LEU A 60 -15.99 53.00 12.82
N LEU A 61 -16.97 53.61 12.16
CA LEU A 61 -17.32 55.03 12.37
C LEU A 61 -17.82 55.28 13.79
N LEU A 62 -18.57 54.33 14.38
CA LEU A 62 -18.97 54.35 15.80
C LEU A 62 -17.79 54.18 16.77
N ALA A 63 -16.65 53.66 16.31
CA ALA A 63 -15.45 53.42 17.10
C ALA A 63 -14.34 54.46 16.86
N GLU A 64 -14.63 55.57 16.16
CA GLU A 64 -13.68 56.63 15.76
C GLU A 64 -12.45 56.13 14.98
N SER A 65 -12.54 54.93 14.39
CA SER A 65 -11.41 54.22 13.76
C SER A 65 -11.52 54.17 12.23
N GLY A 66 -12.19 55.14 11.61
CA GLY A 66 -12.54 55.14 10.18
C GLY A 66 -11.40 55.38 9.19
N ARG A 67 -10.12 55.39 9.61
CA ARG A 67 -9.01 55.91 8.80
C ARG A 67 -8.66 55.14 7.51
N ASP A 68 -9.25 53.96 7.27
CA ASP A 68 -8.86 53.08 6.15
C ASP A 68 -10.08 52.60 5.30
N LEU A 69 -11.17 53.37 5.21
CA LEU A 69 -12.38 52.93 4.50
C LEU A 69 -12.35 53.12 2.97
N ILE A 70 -11.45 53.98 2.48
CA ILE A 70 -11.21 54.22 1.06
C ILE A 70 -9.70 54.13 0.83
N VAL A 71 -9.30 53.40 -0.21
CA VAL A 71 -7.90 53.20 -0.63
C VAL A 71 -7.84 53.44 -2.14
N GLY A 72 -7.28 54.58 -2.55
CA GLY A 72 -7.34 55.02 -3.95
C GLY A 72 -8.79 55.12 -4.45
N GLU A 73 -9.12 54.36 -5.49
CA GLU A 73 -10.46 54.29 -6.09
C GLU A 73 -11.36 53.18 -5.50
N LEU A 74 -10.91 52.53 -4.43
CA LEU A 74 -11.59 51.38 -3.83
C LEU A 74 -12.20 51.74 -2.48
N ARG A 75 -13.46 51.36 -2.30
CA ARG A 75 -14.17 51.46 -1.03
C ARG A 75 -14.24 50.11 -0.35
N ILE A 76 -13.78 50.01 0.90
CA ILE A 76 -13.85 48.78 1.69
C ILE A 76 -15.26 48.61 2.26
N LEU A 77 -15.95 47.55 1.83
CA LEU A 77 -17.29 47.20 2.31
C LEU A 77 -17.23 46.35 3.57
N ASP A 78 -16.36 45.36 3.63
CA ASP A 78 -16.23 44.45 4.77
C ASP A 78 -14.81 43.88 4.86
N ILE A 79 -14.41 43.44 6.05
CA ILE A 79 -13.14 42.74 6.27
C ILE A 79 -13.43 41.45 7.03
N ARG A 80 -13.07 40.33 6.41
CA ARG A 80 -13.18 39.00 7.01
C ARG A 80 -11.81 38.44 7.34
N PRO A 81 -11.66 37.68 8.44
CA PRO A 81 -10.45 36.92 8.67
C PRO A 81 -10.24 35.94 7.51
N ALA A 82 -8.98 35.73 7.15
CA ALA A 82 -8.56 34.65 6.27
C ALA A 82 -7.83 33.63 7.14
N TRP A 83 -8.24 32.37 7.11
CA TRP A 83 -7.58 31.34 7.88
C TRP A 83 -6.14 31.17 7.39
N LEU A 84 -5.21 30.98 8.33
CA LEU A 84 -3.80 30.72 8.04
C LEU A 84 -3.12 31.80 7.15
N SER A 85 -3.62 33.03 7.19
CA SER A 85 -3.04 34.18 6.49
C SER A 85 -3.05 35.42 7.37
N THR A 86 -1.96 36.21 7.29
CA THR A 86 -1.90 37.54 7.89
C THR A 86 -2.69 38.56 7.07
N ALA A 87 -2.88 38.29 5.76
CA ALA A 87 -3.62 39.14 4.85
C ALA A 87 -5.13 38.88 4.97
N ARG A 88 -5.82 39.77 5.67
CA ARG A 88 -7.30 39.70 5.77
C ARG A 88 -7.97 39.86 4.41
N ARG A 89 -9.02 39.08 4.19
CA ARG A 89 -9.90 39.18 3.02
C ARG A 89 -10.75 40.45 3.12
N ARG A 90 -10.77 41.27 2.08
CA ARG A 90 -11.56 42.51 2.02
C ARG A 90 -12.59 42.44 0.90
N GLU A 91 -13.83 42.77 1.22
CA GLU A 91 -14.84 43.05 0.20
C GLU A 91 -14.67 44.50 -0.23
N LEU A 92 -14.48 44.72 -1.54
CA LEU A 92 -14.16 46.02 -2.11
C LEU A 92 -15.23 46.42 -3.13
N LEU A 93 -15.44 47.72 -3.26
CA LEU A 93 -16.22 48.33 -4.34
C LEU A 93 -15.32 49.28 -5.10
N HIS A 94 -15.14 49.04 -6.39
CA HIS A 94 -14.45 49.96 -7.28
C HIS A 94 -15.39 51.14 -7.59
N LEU A 95 -15.04 52.33 -7.11
CA LEU A 95 -15.92 53.51 -7.15
C LEU A 95 -16.27 53.97 -8.58
N PRO A 96 -15.32 54.00 -9.55
CA PRO A 96 -15.64 54.43 -10.91
C PRO A 96 -16.63 53.52 -11.65
N THR A 97 -16.54 52.20 -11.44
CA THR A 97 -17.35 51.22 -12.19
C THR A 97 -18.51 50.64 -11.40
N GLY A 98 -18.50 50.78 -10.07
CA GLY A 98 -19.44 50.08 -9.19
C GLY A 98 -19.22 48.57 -9.10
N HIS A 99 -18.12 48.02 -9.63
CA HIS A 99 -17.85 46.59 -9.56
C HIS A 99 -17.38 46.15 -8.16
N ARG A 100 -17.93 45.03 -7.68
CA ARG A 100 -17.47 44.40 -6.45
C ARG A 100 -16.25 43.52 -6.73
N LEU A 101 -15.28 43.62 -5.84
CA LEU A 101 -14.02 42.91 -5.91
C LEU A 101 -13.74 42.26 -4.56
N ILE A 102 -12.88 41.26 -4.57
CA ILE A 102 -12.21 40.78 -3.37
C ILE A 102 -10.77 41.25 -3.41
N GLY A 103 -10.24 41.68 -2.27
CA GLY A 103 -8.86 42.12 -2.22
C GLY A 103 -8.13 41.75 -0.96
N TRP A 104 -6.80 41.71 -1.10
CA TRP A 104 -5.86 41.46 -0.03
C TRP A 104 -4.85 42.58 0.02
N ARG A 105 -4.49 42.93 1.25
CA ARG A 105 -3.46 43.91 1.55
C ARG A 105 -2.20 43.15 1.94
N GLY A 106 -1.17 43.27 1.11
CA GLY A 106 0.18 42.76 1.34
C GLY A 106 0.93 43.56 2.40
N GLY A 107 2.12 43.08 2.75
CA GLY A 107 2.97 43.74 3.76
C GLY A 107 3.68 44.99 3.22
N THR A 108 4.08 45.88 4.12
CA THR A 108 4.93 47.06 3.85
C THR A 108 6.43 46.71 3.76
N GLY A 109 6.74 45.54 3.20
CA GLY A 109 8.09 44.98 3.16
C GLY A 109 9.11 45.84 2.40
N SER A 110 10.36 45.37 2.37
CA SER A 110 11.42 45.96 1.56
C SER A 110 10.99 46.12 0.09
N ALA A 111 11.65 46.99 -0.68
CA ALA A 111 11.34 47.17 -2.10
C ALA A 111 11.34 45.84 -2.86
N GLY A 112 12.32 44.96 -2.60
CA GLY A 112 12.40 43.64 -3.23
C GLY A 112 11.24 42.70 -2.86
N GLU A 113 10.74 42.74 -1.62
CA GLU A 113 9.57 41.94 -1.21
C GLU A 113 8.29 42.44 -1.90
N ARG A 114 8.14 43.76 -2.06
CA ARG A 114 7.01 44.35 -2.78
C ARG A 114 7.05 43.98 -4.28
N ASP A 115 8.22 44.04 -4.90
CA ASP A 115 8.39 43.63 -6.30
C ASP A 115 8.04 42.15 -6.51
N GLN A 116 8.45 41.29 -5.59
CA GLN A 116 8.11 39.86 -5.62
C GLN A 116 6.60 39.61 -5.47
N GLN A 117 5.91 40.41 -4.64
CA GLN A 117 4.45 40.32 -4.49
C GLN A 117 3.73 40.77 -5.76
N LEU A 118 4.18 41.86 -6.39
CA LEU A 118 3.64 42.33 -7.67
C LEU A 118 3.81 41.27 -8.77
N GLU A 119 5.00 40.66 -8.86
CA GLU A 119 5.28 39.60 -9.83
C GLU A 119 4.34 38.40 -9.67
N ARG A 120 4.09 37.94 -8.43
CA ARG A 120 3.12 36.87 -8.16
C ARG A 120 1.69 37.24 -8.56
N GLY A 121 1.30 38.48 -8.31
CA GLY A 121 0.01 39.03 -8.76
C GLY A 121 -0.17 38.93 -10.27
N GLU A 122 0.85 39.34 -11.02
CA GLU A 122 0.86 39.27 -12.49
C GLU A 122 0.91 37.84 -13.01
N GLN A 123 1.68 36.94 -12.38
CA GLN A 123 1.64 35.51 -12.71
C GLN A 123 0.24 34.92 -12.48
N ALA A 124 -0.41 35.27 -11.37
CA ALA A 124 -1.77 34.81 -11.08
C ALA A 124 -2.82 35.37 -12.05
N ARG A 125 -2.61 36.58 -12.59
CA ARG A 125 -3.48 37.19 -13.62
C ARG A 125 -3.54 36.36 -14.91
N GLN A 126 -2.50 35.55 -15.18
CA GLN A 126 -2.45 34.65 -16.35
C GLN A 126 -3.24 33.35 -16.15
N LEU A 127 -3.53 32.96 -14.91
CA LEU A 127 -4.26 31.74 -14.59
C LEU A 127 -5.76 31.93 -14.85
N ARG A 128 -6.34 31.08 -15.70
CA ARG A 128 -7.74 31.19 -16.12
C ARG A 128 -8.39 29.83 -16.13
N HIS A 129 -9.31 29.63 -15.20
CA HIS A 129 -10.08 28.40 -15.10
C HIS A 129 -11.53 28.69 -14.67
N PRO A 130 -12.55 28.00 -15.23
CA PRO A 130 -13.94 28.20 -14.84
C PRO A 130 -14.20 28.05 -13.34
N ASN A 131 -13.46 27.16 -12.67
CA ASN A 131 -13.57 26.92 -11.23
C ASN A 131 -12.55 27.68 -10.37
N LEU A 132 -11.75 28.60 -10.93
CA LEU A 132 -10.79 29.41 -10.16
C LEU A 132 -11.15 30.90 -10.27
N ASP A 133 -11.18 31.61 -9.15
CA ASP A 133 -11.40 33.05 -9.15
C ASP A 133 -10.32 33.78 -9.96
N ARG A 134 -10.74 34.78 -10.73
CA ARG A 134 -9.83 35.48 -11.63
C ARG A 134 -9.08 36.55 -10.86
N CYS A 135 -7.75 36.49 -10.88
CA CYS A 135 -6.91 37.61 -10.44
C CYS A 135 -6.91 38.72 -11.50
N TYR A 136 -7.11 39.96 -11.07
CA TYR A 136 -7.02 41.13 -11.95
C TYR A 136 -5.64 41.77 -11.95
N GLY A 137 -4.84 41.53 -10.91
CA GLY A 137 -3.46 42.01 -10.78
C GLY A 137 -3.19 42.61 -9.41
N SER A 138 -1.96 43.13 -9.26
CA SER A 138 -1.49 43.75 -8.03
C SER A 138 -0.91 45.14 -8.30
N GLN A 139 -1.09 46.06 -7.36
CA GLN A 139 -0.59 47.43 -7.46
C GLN A 139 -0.09 47.93 -6.12
N VAL A 140 0.89 48.83 -6.13
CA VAL A 140 1.29 49.57 -4.93
C VAL A 140 0.34 50.76 -4.74
N VAL A 141 -0.37 50.78 -3.62
CA VAL A 141 -1.19 51.92 -3.19
C VAL A 141 -0.72 52.34 -1.81
N GLU A 142 -0.38 53.62 -1.63
CA GLU A 142 0.05 54.20 -0.36
C GLU A 142 1.21 53.43 0.32
N SER A 143 2.12 52.88 -0.49
CA SER A 143 3.30 52.06 -0.09
C SER A 143 3.01 50.61 0.32
N GLU A 144 1.77 50.13 0.18
CA GLU A 144 1.38 48.74 0.39
C GLU A 144 1.06 48.08 -0.96
N VAL A 145 1.43 46.80 -1.13
CA VAL A 145 0.98 46.03 -2.29
C VAL A 145 -0.45 45.57 -2.04
N TRP A 146 -1.33 45.87 -2.97
CA TRP A 146 -2.69 45.40 -2.96
C TRP A 146 -2.94 44.50 -4.15
N THR A 147 -3.76 43.47 -3.94
CA THR A 147 -4.14 42.52 -4.98
C THR A 147 -5.64 42.35 -5.00
N TRP A 148 -6.23 42.35 -6.18
CA TRP A 148 -7.68 42.27 -6.37
C TRP A 148 -8.04 41.13 -7.32
N CYS A 149 -9.06 40.37 -6.94
CA CYS A 149 -9.62 39.30 -7.73
C CYS A 149 -11.12 39.51 -7.92
N GLU A 150 -11.71 38.69 -8.78
CA GLU A 150 -13.15 38.62 -8.99
C GLU A 150 -13.89 38.37 -7.68
N TRP A 151 -15.01 39.05 -7.49
CA TRP A 151 -15.96 38.69 -6.44
C TRP A 151 -16.88 37.55 -6.93
N PRO A 152 -16.69 36.30 -6.48
CA PRO A 152 -17.63 35.24 -6.83
C PRO A 152 -18.94 35.42 -6.04
N GLU A 153 -20.05 35.58 -6.76
CA GLU A 153 -21.39 35.53 -6.17
C GLU A 153 -21.65 34.13 -5.57
N GLY A 154 -22.25 34.02 -4.39
CA GLY A 154 -22.58 32.71 -3.80
C GLY A 154 -22.42 32.66 -2.28
N ASN A 155 -22.57 31.46 -1.73
CA ASN A 155 -22.25 31.17 -0.32
C ASN A 155 -21.03 30.25 -0.26
N THR A 156 -20.24 30.36 0.81
CA THR A 156 -19.11 29.43 0.98
C THR A 156 -19.62 28.04 1.36
N ALA A 157 -18.85 26.99 1.05
CA ALA A 157 -19.18 25.64 1.49
C ALA A 157 -19.27 25.56 3.03
N ALA A 158 -18.42 26.31 3.74
CA ALA A 158 -18.48 26.45 5.19
C ALA A 158 -19.82 27.03 5.67
N GLU A 159 -20.31 28.12 5.05
CA GLU A 159 -21.60 28.73 5.38
C GLU A 159 -22.78 27.78 5.11
N LEU A 160 -22.69 26.97 4.05
CA LEU A 160 -23.73 25.98 3.76
C LEU A 160 -23.75 24.84 4.77
N VAL A 161 -22.59 24.27 5.12
CA VAL A 161 -22.49 23.19 6.12
C VAL A 161 -22.97 23.69 7.48
N SER A 162 -22.59 24.90 7.91
CA SER A 162 -23.06 25.46 9.18
C SER A 162 -24.58 25.68 9.22
N ARG A 163 -25.23 25.97 8.09
CA ARG A 163 -26.68 26.22 8.03
C ARG A 163 -27.51 24.96 7.82
N ARG A 164 -27.01 24.01 7.03
CA ARG A 164 -27.78 22.84 6.55
C ARG A 164 -27.29 21.51 7.13
N GLY A 165 -26.14 21.49 7.79
CA GLY A 165 -25.47 20.27 8.23
C GLY A 165 -24.79 19.54 7.05
N LYS A 166 -24.75 18.21 7.13
CA LYS A 166 -24.12 17.35 6.13
C LYS A 166 -24.79 17.41 4.76
N MET A 167 -24.02 17.18 3.70
CA MET A 167 -24.46 17.13 2.31
C MET A 167 -24.56 15.68 1.82
N SER A 168 -25.38 15.43 0.80
CA SER A 168 -25.38 14.14 0.10
C SER A 168 -24.01 13.89 -0.54
N ALA A 169 -23.55 12.64 -0.55
CA ALA A 169 -22.27 12.25 -1.15
C ALA A 169 -22.09 12.78 -2.58
N ALA A 170 -23.10 12.65 -3.45
CA ALA A 170 -23.03 13.12 -4.83
C ALA A 170 -22.81 14.64 -4.95
N ALA A 171 -23.49 15.43 -4.11
CA ALA A 171 -23.30 16.89 -4.09
C ALA A 171 -21.92 17.27 -3.55
N ALA A 172 -21.45 16.62 -2.48
CA ALA A 172 -20.13 16.86 -1.93
C ALA A 172 -19.01 16.52 -2.93
N VAL A 173 -19.12 15.37 -3.61
CA VAL A 173 -18.22 14.96 -4.70
C VAL A 173 -18.22 15.99 -5.82
N GLN A 174 -19.39 16.46 -6.27
CA GLN A 174 -19.48 17.47 -7.33
C GLN A 174 -18.73 18.77 -6.96
N LEU A 175 -18.82 19.20 -5.70
CA LEU A 175 -18.12 20.40 -5.24
C LEU A 175 -16.60 20.20 -5.20
N VAL A 176 -16.15 19.11 -4.61
CA VAL A 176 -14.71 18.80 -4.46
C VAL A 176 -14.07 18.48 -5.81
N HIS A 177 -14.79 17.80 -6.71
CA HIS A 177 -14.34 17.56 -8.08
C HIS A 177 -14.09 18.88 -8.83
N GLN A 178 -15.03 19.85 -8.76
CA GLN A 178 -14.82 21.16 -9.37
C GLN A 178 -13.65 21.94 -8.75
N ALA A 179 -13.47 21.84 -7.43
CA ALA A 179 -12.30 22.42 -6.76
C ALA A 179 -11.00 21.72 -7.21
N ALA A 180 -11.00 20.40 -7.35
CA ALA A 180 -9.87 19.61 -7.82
C ALA A 180 -9.46 19.99 -9.25
N LEU A 181 -10.41 20.29 -10.15
CA LEU A 181 -10.12 20.84 -11.48
C LEU A 181 -9.36 22.17 -11.41
N ALA A 182 -9.78 23.09 -10.54
CA ALA A 182 -9.08 24.35 -10.32
C ALA A 182 -7.69 24.15 -9.74
N VAL A 183 -7.55 23.26 -8.74
CA VAL A 183 -6.26 22.91 -8.14
C VAL A 183 -5.33 22.25 -9.17
N GLY A 184 -5.84 21.39 -10.05
CA GLY A 184 -5.09 20.81 -11.15
C GLY A 184 -4.54 21.86 -12.13
N HIS A 185 -5.34 22.89 -12.42
CA HIS A 185 -4.86 24.01 -13.22
C HIS A 185 -3.73 24.78 -12.52
N LEU A 186 -3.80 24.98 -11.20
CA LEU A 186 -2.72 25.59 -10.41
C LEU A 186 -1.43 24.75 -10.47
N HIS A 187 -1.55 23.44 -10.22
CA HIS A 187 -0.42 22.51 -10.19
C HIS A 187 0.28 22.43 -11.55
N ALA A 188 -0.49 22.44 -12.64
CA ALA A 188 0.05 22.48 -14.01
C ALA A 188 0.85 23.76 -14.30
N ALA A 189 0.53 24.86 -13.62
CA ALA A 189 1.28 26.12 -13.68
C ALA A 189 2.43 26.20 -12.65
N GLY A 190 2.79 25.09 -12.01
CA GLY A 190 3.89 25.01 -11.04
C GLY A 190 3.60 25.70 -9.70
N THR A 191 2.32 25.98 -9.41
CA THR A 191 1.90 26.65 -8.17
C THR A 191 0.91 25.78 -7.39
N VAL A 192 0.87 25.94 -6.07
CA VAL A 192 -0.05 25.20 -5.20
C VAL A 192 -1.00 26.16 -4.48
N HIS A 193 -2.14 25.67 -4.04
CA HIS A 193 -3.03 26.48 -3.21
C HIS A 193 -2.48 26.57 -1.78
N GLY A 194 -2.11 25.42 -1.20
CA GLY A 194 -1.31 25.26 0.01
C GLY A 194 -2.01 25.59 1.34
N ARG A 195 -3.33 25.82 1.32
CA ARG A 195 -4.14 26.18 2.51
C ARG A 195 -5.65 26.02 2.30
N LEU A 196 -6.04 25.04 1.50
CA LEU A 196 -7.44 24.80 1.12
C LEU A 196 -8.34 24.56 2.35
N ASN A 197 -9.50 25.21 2.37
CA ASN A 197 -10.54 24.98 3.35
C ASN A 197 -11.95 25.24 2.77
N LEU A 198 -13.00 24.88 3.50
CA LEU A 198 -14.39 25.06 3.03
C LEU A 198 -14.82 26.52 2.80
N SER A 199 -14.11 27.51 3.35
CA SER A 199 -14.37 28.93 3.09
C SER A 199 -13.83 29.40 1.75
N ASP A 200 -12.94 28.61 1.12
CA ASP A 200 -12.36 28.91 -0.18
C ASP A 200 -13.27 28.44 -1.32
N LEU A 201 -14.24 27.56 -1.05
CA LEU A 201 -15.18 27.03 -2.04
C LEU A 201 -16.44 27.88 -2.05
N ILE A 202 -16.60 28.71 -3.07
CA ILE A 202 -17.76 29.59 -3.22
C ILE A 202 -18.73 28.96 -4.22
N ILE A 203 -19.94 28.69 -3.74
CA ILE A 203 -20.96 27.93 -4.47
C ILE A 203 -21.97 28.94 -5.04
N GLN A 204 -21.92 29.07 -6.35
CA GLN A 204 -22.82 29.93 -7.12
C GLN A 204 -24.24 29.35 -7.20
N PRO A 205 -25.25 30.19 -7.47
CA PRO A 205 -26.56 29.72 -7.91
C PRO A 205 -26.41 28.77 -9.10
N GLY A 206 -26.93 27.55 -8.98
CA GLY A 206 -26.76 26.49 -9.99
C GLY A 206 -25.66 25.45 -9.67
N GLY A 207 -24.94 25.60 -8.56
CA GLY A 207 -24.01 24.57 -8.06
C GLY A 207 -22.60 24.62 -8.67
N HIS A 208 -22.27 25.69 -9.39
CA HIS A 208 -20.91 25.95 -9.89
C HIS A 208 -20.00 26.42 -8.75
N VAL A 209 -18.78 25.89 -8.69
CA VAL A 209 -17.80 26.26 -7.66
C VAL A 209 -16.77 27.23 -8.22
N ARG A 210 -16.54 28.32 -7.50
CA ARG A 210 -15.37 29.21 -7.67
C ARG A 210 -14.46 28.97 -6.47
N LEU A 211 -13.28 28.41 -6.72
CA LEU A 211 -12.20 28.30 -5.75
C LEU A 211 -11.57 29.69 -5.59
N LEU A 212 -11.56 30.21 -4.38
CA LEU A 212 -10.98 31.48 -4.01
C LEU A 212 -9.53 31.29 -3.56
N ARG A 213 -8.60 32.09 -4.09
CA ARG A 213 -7.19 32.06 -3.69
C ARG A 213 -6.67 33.47 -3.42
N ASN A 214 -5.82 33.63 -2.40
CA ASN A 214 -4.95 34.80 -2.30
C ASN A 214 -3.67 34.54 -3.12
N PRO A 215 -3.46 35.20 -4.28
CA PRO A 215 -2.36 34.87 -5.18
C PRO A 215 -0.98 35.34 -4.68
N VAL A 216 -0.92 36.30 -3.75
CA VAL A 216 0.36 36.85 -3.25
C VAL A 216 0.90 36.14 -2.01
N ASP A 217 0.07 35.31 -1.36
CA ASP A 217 0.50 34.50 -0.23
C ASP A 217 1.53 33.46 -0.68
N LEU A 218 2.58 33.30 0.13
CA LEU A 218 3.50 32.18 -0.01
C LEU A 218 2.79 30.87 0.33
N PRO A 219 3.21 29.74 -0.28
CA PRO A 219 2.83 28.42 0.21
C PRO A 219 3.05 28.35 1.72
N LEU A 220 2.04 27.88 2.45
CA LEU A 220 2.10 27.80 3.91
C LEU A 220 3.28 26.90 4.32
N SER A 221 4.01 27.28 5.38
CA SER A 221 5.00 26.40 6.01
C SER A 221 4.54 25.89 7.38
N GLY A 222 5.18 24.83 7.87
CA GLY A 222 4.93 24.27 9.20
C GLY A 222 5.25 25.24 10.35
N GLN A 223 6.09 26.25 10.10
CA GLN A 223 6.37 27.31 11.07
C GLN A 223 5.27 28.39 11.08
N ASP A 224 4.68 28.69 9.91
CA ASP A 224 3.72 29.79 9.76
C ASP A 224 2.46 29.57 10.60
N TRP A 225 1.81 28.41 10.50
CA TRP A 225 0.53 28.17 11.19
C TRP A 225 0.65 28.25 12.72
N ARG A 226 1.81 27.83 13.28
CA ARG A 226 2.13 27.91 14.70
C ARG A 226 2.33 29.35 15.15
N SER A 227 3.05 30.14 14.35
CA SER A 227 3.31 31.55 14.64
C SER A 227 2.03 32.41 14.68
N LEU A 228 0.98 31.95 14.00
CA LEU A 228 -0.30 32.63 13.92
C LEU A 228 -1.24 32.37 15.11
N ASN A 229 -0.86 31.51 16.08
CA ASN A 229 -1.73 31.06 17.18
C ASN A 229 -3.12 30.65 16.69
N SER A 230 -3.14 29.87 15.62
CA SER A 230 -4.35 29.53 14.88
C SER A 230 -5.29 28.68 15.76
N PRO A 231 -6.61 28.93 15.77
CA PRO A 231 -7.55 28.06 16.46
C PRO A 231 -7.63 26.69 15.76
N PRO A 232 -8.11 25.63 16.43
CA PRO A 232 -8.24 24.29 15.83
C PRO A 232 -8.97 24.30 14.48
N ALA A 233 -10.06 25.07 14.37
CA ALA A 233 -10.83 25.20 13.14
C ALA A 233 -10.03 25.69 11.92
N ALA A 234 -8.92 26.41 12.13
CA ALA A 234 -8.05 26.87 11.05
C ALA A 234 -7.16 25.75 10.50
N VAL A 235 -6.83 24.74 11.29
CA VAL A 235 -5.95 23.62 10.91
C VAL A 235 -6.71 22.33 10.58
N ALA A 236 -8.04 22.34 10.64
CA ALA A 236 -8.92 21.19 10.45
C ALA A 236 -8.84 20.49 9.07
N TYR A 237 -8.12 21.08 8.11
CA TYR A 237 -7.89 20.53 6.78
C TYR A 237 -6.41 20.48 6.41
N LEU A 238 -5.51 20.87 7.34
CA LEU A 238 -4.09 20.84 7.09
C LEU A 238 -3.57 19.40 7.12
N ALA A 239 -2.61 19.14 6.24
CA ALA A 239 -1.97 17.85 6.15
C ALA A 239 -0.98 17.62 7.31
N PRO A 240 -0.81 16.37 7.78
CA PRO A 240 -0.03 16.05 8.98
C PRO A 240 1.44 16.46 8.90
N GLU A 241 2.01 16.54 7.70
CA GLU A 241 3.39 16.97 7.49
C GLU A 241 3.69 18.39 7.98
N PHE A 242 2.67 19.24 8.18
CA PHE A 242 2.86 20.55 8.82
C PHE A 242 3.26 20.48 10.31
N LEU A 243 3.24 19.30 10.91
CA LEU A 243 3.90 19.07 12.19
C LEU A 243 5.42 19.33 12.10
N LEU A 244 6.03 19.11 10.93
CA LEU A 244 7.44 19.40 10.69
C LEU A 244 7.61 20.88 10.33
N PRO A 245 8.39 21.67 11.10
CA PRO A 245 8.54 23.11 10.83
C PRO A 245 9.09 23.45 9.45
N ALA A 246 9.98 22.60 8.91
CA ALA A 246 10.62 22.78 7.62
C ALA A 246 9.72 22.44 6.41
N GLN A 247 8.57 21.80 6.63
CA GLN A 247 7.70 21.40 5.53
C GLN A 247 6.96 22.62 4.98
N THR A 248 6.99 22.76 3.66
CA THR A 248 6.20 23.76 2.93
C THR A 248 5.09 23.04 2.15
N ALA A 249 3.97 23.72 1.98
CA ALA A 249 2.83 23.21 1.24
C ALA A 249 3.19 22.87 -0.19
N ASP A 250 2.68 21.74 -0.68
CA ASP A 250 2.84 21.32 -2.07
C ASP A 250 1.59 20.61 -2.61
N ALA A 251 1.71 19.97 -3.79
CA ALA A 251 0.58 19.33 -4.46
C ALA A 251 -0.05 18.21 -3.61
N LEU A 252 0.75 17.42 -2.89
CA LEU A 252 0.26 16.33 -2.04
C LEU A 252 -0.43 16.85 -0.78
N THR A 253 -0.05 18.03 -0.31
CA THR A 253 -0.75 18.75 0.76
C THR A 253 -2.15 19.20 0.31
N ASP A 254 -2.28 19.76 -0.90
CA ASP A 254 -3.59 20.15 -1.45
C ASP A 254 -4.53 18.94 -1.59
N ILE A 255 -4.02 17.79 -2.04
CA ILE A 255 -4.79 16.54 -2.15
C ILE A 255 -5.35 16.12 -0.78
N TYR A 256 -4.54 16.21 0.28
CA TYR A 256 -5.00 15.91 1.64
C TYR A 256 -6.13 16.85 2.07
N SER A 257 -5.96 18.15 1.87
CA SER A 257 -6.97 19.15 2.24
C SER A 257 -8.28 18.95 1.48
N LEU A 258 -8.23 18.62 0.18
CA LEU A 258 -9.43 18.26 -0.60
C LEU A 258 -10.14 17.04 0.01
N GLY A 259 -9.39 16.04 0.47
CA GLY A 259 -9.94 14.83 1.10
C GLY A 259 -10.61 15.14 2.44
N ALA A 260 -9.95 15.94 3.28
CA ALA A 260 -10.48 16.42 4.55
C ALA A 260 -11.77 17.24 4.37
N MET A 261 -11.82 18.08 3.33
CA MET A 261 -13.00 18.85 2.98
C MET A 261 -14.14 17.95 2.47
N LEU A 262 -13.83 16.96 1.63
CA LEU A 262 -14.82 16.00 1.14
C LEU A 262 -15.44 15.21 2.31
N TYR A 263 -14.60 14.72 3.23
CA TYR A 263 -15.06 14.06 4.46
C TYR A 263 -16.02 14.96 5.23
N HIS A 264 -15.63 16.21 5.50
CA HIS A 264 -16.45 17.14 6.26
C HIS A 264 -17.79 17.45 5.58
N LEU A 265 -17.80 17.63 4.27
CA LEU A 265 -19.03 17.87 3.53
C LEU A 265 -20.03 16.70 3.66
N ILE A 266 -19.54 15.46 3.68
CA ILE A 266 -20.38 14.25 3.76
C ILE A 266 -20.79 13.93 5.20
N SER A 267 -19.87 14.05 6.16
CA SER A 267 -20.12 13.70 7.56
C SER A 267 -20.81 14.83 8.33
N GLY A 268 -20.64 16.09 7.88
CA GLY A 268 -21.08 17.29 8.57
C GLY A 268 -20.19 17.70 9.76
N ARG A 269 -19.07 17.01 9.98
CA ARG A 269 -18.07 17.29 11.03
C ARG A 269 -16.66 17.26 10.45
N THR A 270 -15.72 17.97 11.08
CA THR A 270 -14.30 17.90 10.68
C THR A 270 -13.78 16.45 10.82
N PRO A 271 -12.73 16.07 10.08
CA PRO A 271 -12.15 14.72 10.17
C PRO A 271 -11.73 14.32 11.59
N PHE A 272 -11.25 15.31 12.35
CA PHE A 272 -10.76 15.18 13.71
C PHE A 272 -11.25 16.36 14.56
N ASP A 273 -11.20 16.23 15.88
CA ASP A 273 -11.88 17.10 16.84
C ASP A 273 -11.00 17.59 18.00
N GLY A 274 -9.67 17.52 17.85
CA GLY A 274 -8.70 18.02 18.83
C GLY A 274 -8.97 19.43 19.37
N GLU A 275 -8.79 19.60 20.69
CA GLU A 275 -9.15 20.82 21.41
C GLU A 275 -8.20 22.00 21.11
N THR A 276 -6.95 21.70 20.75
CA THR A 276 -5.95 22.67 20.29
C THR A 276 -5.52 22.41 18.85
N ALA A 277 -4.93 23.40 18.18
CA ALA A 277 -4.44 23.22 16.82
C ALA A 277 -3.31 22.18 16.74
N GLU A 278 -2.44 22.14 17.74
CA GLU A 278 -1.41 21.11 17.87
C GLU A 278 -2.01 19.72 18.04
N GLN A 279 -3.01 19.56 18.91
CA GLN A 279 -3.69 18.28 19.11
C GLN A 279 -4.41 17.83 17.84
N MET A 280 -5.13 18.74 17.17
CA MET A 280 -5.81 18.45 15.92
C MET A 280 -4.83 17.99 14.84
N LEU A 281 -3.68 18.64 14.69
CA LEU A 281 -2.65 18.20 13.74
C LEU A 281 -1.99 16.88 14.14
N ASP A 282 -1.84 16.61 15.43
CA ASP A 282 -1.38 15.30 15.92
C ASP A 282 -2.39 14.19 15.56
N GLU A 283 -3.69 14.43 15.75
CA GLU A 283 -4.74 13.50 15.30
C GLU A 283 -4.73 13.30 13.78
N HIS A 284 -4.53 14.38 13.02
CA HIS A 284 -4.31 14.28 11.58
C HIS A 284 -3.12 13.39 11.23
N ALA A 285 -2.12 13.23 12.10
CA ALA A 285 -0.95 12.39 11.90
C ALA A 285 -1.10 10.96 12.43
N THR A 286 -1.85 10.75 13.51
CA THR A 286 -1.85 9.48 14.27
C THR A 286 -3.20 8.76 14.28
N ARG A 287 -4.32 9.48 14.30
CA ARG A 287 -5.66 8.91 14.47
C ARG A 287 -6.24 8.45 13.13
N ARG A 288 -6.83 7.25 13.10
CA ARG A 288 -7.56 6.73 11.94
C ARG A 288 -8.82 7.56 11.68
N LEU A 289 -9.21 7.67 10.41
CA LEU A 289 -10.43 8.38 10.03
C LEU A 289 -11.66 7.60 10.51
N ASP A 290 -12.59 8.27 11.17
CA ASP A 290 -13.85 7.65 11.59
C ASP A 290 -14.70 7.30 10.35
N PRO A 291 -15.35 6.12 10.29
CA PRO A 291 -16.18 5.74 9.15
C PRO A 291 -17.32 6.71 8.86
N LEU A 292 -17.73 6.79 7.59
CA LEU A 292 -18.88 7.61 7.19
C LEU A 292 -20.21 6.90 7.48
N GLU A 293 -21.03 7.45 8.38
CA GLU A 293 -22.33 6.85 8.76
C GLU A 293 -23.58 7.66 8.33
N PRO A 294 -24.67 6.99 7.89
CA PRO A 294 -24.80 5.55 7.65
C PRO A 294 -24.22 5.13 6.28
N PRO A 295 -23.58 3.95 6.18
CA PRO A 295 -22.97 3.44 4.94
C PRO A 295 -23.94 3.42 3.73
N ALA A 296 -25.23 3.17 3.97
CA ALA A 296 -26.25 3.13 2.91
C ALA A 296 -26.43 4.45 2.13
N THR A 297 -25.88 5.57 2.62
CA THR A 297 -25.98 6.89 1.97
C THR A 297 -24.71 7.31 1.23
N VAL A 298 -23.64 6.52 1.35
CA VAL A 298 -22.33 6.78 0.74
C VAL A 298 -22.06 5.68 -0.29
N PRO A 299 -21.80 6.02 -1.57
CA PRO A 299 -21.48 5.01 -2.57
C PRO A 299 -20.27 4.16 -2.20
N ASP A 300 -20.35 2.86 -2.49
CA ASP A 300 -19.26 1.93 -2.27
C ASP A 300 -17.98 2.42 -2.98
N GLY A 301 -16.89 2.53 -2.21
CA GLY A 301 -15.60 2.98 -2.71
C GLY A 301 -15.28 4.46 -2.51
N LEU A 302 -16.27 5.34 -2.30
CA LEU A 302 -16.00 6.77 -2.06
C LEU A 302 -15.19 7.00 -0.77
N GLU A 303 -15.50 6.24 0.29
CA GLU A 303 -14.72 6.25 1.54
C GLU A 303 -13.25 5.87 1.30
N LYS A 304 -12.99 4.97 0.35
CA LYS A 304 -11.62 4.56 -0.02
C LYS A 304 -10.89 5.69 -0.72
N VAL A 305 -11.54 6.40 -1.63
CA VAL A 305 -10.95 7.58 -2.29
C VAL A 305 -10.57 8.65 -1.27
N ILE A 306 -11.45 8.94 -0.31
CA ILE A 306 -11.18 9.89 0.79
C ILE A 306 -9.98 9.41 1.62
N ALA A 307 -9.93 8.12 1.96
CA ALA A 307 -8.82 7.53 2.69
C ALA A 307 -7.47 7.65 1.95
N PHE A 308 -7.43 7.45 0.62
CA PHE A 308 -6.21 7.67 -0.17
C PHE A 308 -5.80 9.13 -0.18
N MET A 309 -6.74 10.06 -0.39
CA MET A 309 -6.45 11.49 -0.34
C MET A 309 -5.87 11.89 1.03
N MET A 310 -6.41 11.33 2.11
CA MET A 310 -6.05 11.64 3.50
C MET A 310 -5.00 10.68 4.10
N ALA A 311 -4.27 9.93 3.29
CA ALA A 311 -3.24 9.03 3.80
C ALA A 311 -2.18 9.80 4.60
N LYS A 312 -1.83 9.28 5.78
CA LYS A 312 -0.92 9.93 6.73
C LYS A 312 0.46 10.13 6.10
N GLN A 313 0.98 9.08 5.48
CA GLN A 313 2.21 9.16 4.70
C GLN A 313 1.90 9.71 3.30
N ARG A 314 2.63 10.75 2.91
CA ARG A 314 2.40 11.51 1.68
C ARG A 314 2.48 10.65 0.41
N GLN A 315 3.40 9.69 0.38
CA GLN A 315 3.64 8.75 -0.71
C GLN A 315 2.52 7.75 -0.96
N LEU A 316 1.55 7.65 -0.05
CA LEU A 316 0.37 6.79 -0.19
C LEU A 316 -0.84 7.53 -0.77
N ARG A 317 -0.74 8.85 -0.88
CA ARG A 317 -1.76 9.66 -1.55
C ARG A 317 -1.64 9.48 -3.06
N TYR A 318 -2.68 9.88 -3.76
CA TYR A 318 -2.62 10.04 -5.21
C TYR A 318 -1.43 10.93 -5.59
N SER A 319 -0.66 10.54 -6.60
CA SER A 319 0.57 11.26 -6.94
C SER A 319 0.26 12.63 -7.56
N HIS A 320 -0.89 12.72 -8.22
CA HIS A 320 -1.36 13.93 -8.90
C HIS A 320 -2.86 14.14 -8.66
N VAL A 321 -3.29 15.41 -8.63
CA VAL A 321 -4.72 15.75 -8.50
C VAL A 321 -5.54 15.28 -9.71
N ALA A 322 -4.91 15.03 -10.87
CA ALA A 322 -5.56 14.39 -12.02
C ALA A 322 -6.13 12.99 -11.67
N GLU A 323 -5.39 12.20 -10.87
CA GLU A 323 -5.88 10.91 -10.39
C GLU A 323 -7.07 11.10 -9.44
N VAL A 324 -7.05 12.12 -8.58
CA VAL A 324 -8.20 12.45 -7.71
C VAL A 324 -9.45 12.76 -8.56
N ILE A 325 -9.29 13.57 -9.61
CA ILE A 325 -10.39 13.91 -10.52
C ILE A 325 -10.99 12.63 -11.13
N GLU A 326 -10.15 11.78 -11.72
CA GLU A 326 -10.56 10.49 -12.32
C GLU A 326 -11.29 9.59 -11.31
N GLN A 327 -10.78 9.50 -10.08
CA GLN A 327 -11.36 8.65 -9.04
C GLN A 327 -12.68 9.20 -8.47
N LEU A 328 -12.93 10.51 -8.59
CA LEU A 328 -14.19 11.13 -8.20
C LEU A 328 -15.28 11.06 -9.30
N GLU A 329 -14.89 10.93 -10.57
CA GLU A 329 -15.82 10.89 -11.71
C GLU A 329 -16.93 9.83 -11.61
N PRO A 330 -16.67 8.59 -11.14
CA PRO A 330 -17.71 7.56 -10.99
C PRO A 330 -18.82 7.94 -10.00
N PHE A 331 -18.54 8.88 -9.09
CA PHE A 331 -19.45 9.30 -8.03
C PHE A 331 -20.19 10.62 -8.36
N LEU A 332 -19.98 11.18 -9.55
CA LEU A 332 -20.69 12.37 -10.02
C LEU A 332 -22.13 12.05 -10.46
N PRO A 333 -23.09 12.99 -10.31
CA PRO A 333 -24.44 12.80 -10.82
C PRO A 333 -24.49 12.62 -12.34
N SER A 334 -25.31 11.68 -12.82
CA SER A 334 -25.56 11.43 -14.24
C SER A 334 -26.05 12.71 -14.95
N GLY A 335 -25.26 13.23 -15.90
CA GLY A 335 -25.59 14.43 -16.69
C GLY A 335 -24.65 15.62 -16.51
N LEU A 336 -23.72 15.59 -15.55
CA LEU A 336 -22.73 16.65 -15.31
C LEU A 336 -21.36 16.37 -15.94
N ARG A 337 -21.24 15.35 -16.80
CA ARG A 337 -19.97 14.95 -17.41
C ARG A 337 -19.32 16.02 -18.31
N GLN A 338 -19.98 17.13 -18.63
CA GLN A 338 -19.42 18.25 -19.39
C GLN A 338 -20.34 19.47 -19.28
N THR A 339 -20.00 20.46 -18.46
CA THR A 339 -20.61 21.79 -18.60
C THR A 339 -19.64 22.90 -18.22
N THR A 340 -18.96 23.45 -19.21
CA THR A 340 -18.20 24.71 -19.09
C THR A 340 -19.18 25.89 -18.98
N ALA A 341 -19.12 26.65 -17.89
CA ALA A 341 -19.98 27.81 -17.64
C ALA A 341 -19.61 29.03 -18.51
N ARG A 342 -20.64 29.78 -18.95
CA ARG A 342 -20.53 31.05 -19.70
C ARG A 342 -20.13 32.21 -18.76
N SER A 343 -19.14 33.02 -19.14
CA SER A 343 -18.78 34.29 -18.48
C SER A 343 -19.85 35.38 -18.73
N ARG A 344 -20.05 36.28 -17.76
CA ARG A 344 -21.07 37.36 -17.76
C ARG A 344 -20.50 38.70 -18.25
N ALA A 345 -21.35 39.45 -18.95
CA ALA A 345 -21.09 40.70 -19.66
C ALA A 345 -20.52 41.89 -18.85
N THR A 346 -20.49 41.83 -17.53
CA THR A 346 -19.92 42.87 -16.66
C THR A 346 -18.39 42.79 -16.52
N GLU A 347 -17.79 41.64 -16.85
CA GLU A 347 -16.33 41.42 -16.82
C GLU A 347 -15.60 42.17 -17.94
N THR A 348 -16.22 42.31 -19.10
CA THR A 348 -15.63 42.96 -20.29
C THR A 348 -15.34 44.44 -20.04
N ALA A 349 -16.28 45.15 -19.40
CA ALA A 349 -16.18 46.59 -19.15
C ALA A 349 -15.04 46.95 -18.15
N PHE A 350 -14.81 46.11 -17.14
CA PHE A 350 -13.72 46.32 -16.18
C PHE A 350 -12.33 46.10 -16.82
N LEU A 351 -12.23 45.17 -17.78
CA LEU A 351 -10.99 44.87 -18.47
C LEU A 351 -10.63 45.91 -19.53
N GLU A 352 -11.63 46.46 -20.21
CA GLU A 352 -11.46 47.60 -21.12
C GLU A 352 -10.85 48.79 -20.36
N GLN A 353 -11.31 49.06 -19.13
CA GLN A 353 -10.81 50.17 -18.34
C GLN A 353 -9.38 49.94 -17.76
N LEU A 354 -9.03 48.71 -17.35
CA LEU A 354 -7.66 48.38 -16.95
C LEU A 354 -6.68 48.47 -18.14
N ALA A 355 -7.11 48.06 -19.33
CA ALA A 355 -6.31 48.18 -20.54
C ALA A 355 -6.10 49.64 -20.96
N GLU A 356 -7.15 50.48 -20.83
CA GLU A 356 -7.07 51.92 -21.11
C GLU A 356 -6.09 52.64 -20.16
N ALA A 357 -6.05 52.26 -18.88
CA ALA A 357 -5.12 52.81 -17.87
C ALA A 357 -3.64 52.45 -18.15
N ASP A 358 -3.36 51.26 -18.68
CA ASP A 358 -2.02 50.84 -19.11
C ASP A 358 -1.55 51.65 -20.35
N THR A 359 -2.44 51.92 -21.32
CA THR A 359 -2.14 52.78 -22.48
C THR A 359 -1.99 54.27 -22.13
N ALA A 360 -2.76 54.78 -21.16
CA ALA A 360 -2.67 56.17 -20.73
C ALA A 360 -1.33 56.47 -20.01
N SER A 361 -0.79 55.50 -19.26
CA SER A 361 0.52 55.62 -18.60
C SER A 361 1.69 55.61 -19.58
N ALA A 362 1.54 55.03 -20.77
CA ALA A 362 2.56 55.03 -21.83
C ALA A 362 2.60 56.33 -22.66
N THR A 363 1.58 57.19 -22.57
CA THR A 363 1.44 58.35 -23.47
C THR A 363 1.96 59.66 -22.86
N THR A 364 2.28 59.70 -21.56
CA THR A 364 2.88 60.87 -20.90
C THR A 364 4.41 60.79 -20.82
N GLY A 365 5.06 60.52 -21.96
CA GLY A 365 6.51 60.69 -22.15
C GLY A 365 6.79 62.08 -22.73
N ALA A 366 7.47 62.92 -21.97
CA ALA A 366 7.84 64.28 -22.34
C ALA A 366 8.62 64.35 -23.66
N THR A 367 8.19 65.25 -24.54
CA THR A 367 8.93 65.74 -25.71
C THR A 367 10.28 66.34 -25.32
N VAL A 368 11.37 65.74 -25.80
CA VAL A 368 12.65 66.43 -26.04
C VAL A 368 13.06 66.15 -27.49
N ALA A 369 13.39 67.24 -28.18
CA ALA A 369 13.61 67.34 -29.61
C ALA A 369 14.83 66.54 -30.13
N GLU A 370 14.69 66.08 -31.38
CA GLU A 370 15.71 65.42 -32.20
C GLU A 370 16.95 66.30 -32.46
N PHE A 371 18.11 65.66 -32.48
CA PHE A 371 19.26 66.03 -33.32
C PHE A 371 19.76 64.78 -34.09
N PRO A 372 20.34 64.95 -35.30
CA PRO A 372 20.44 63.92 -36.34
C PRO A 372 21.66 62.97 -36.15
N PRO A 373 21.75 61.88 -36.94
CA PRO A 373 22.54 60.71 -36.57
C PRO A 373 24.01 60.81 -36.97
N VAL A 374 24.88 60.19 -36.18
CA VAL A 374 26.24 59.84 -36.60
C VAL A 374 26.47 58.34 -36.39
N VAL A 375 26.77 57.69 -37.51
CA VAL A 375 27.16 56.29 -37.72
C VAL A 375 28.51 56.00 -37.08
N VAL A 376 28.69 54.87 -36.37
CA VAL A 376 29.84 53.92 -36.58
C VAL A 376 29.48 52.50 -36.10
N ALA A 377 29.76 51.57 -37.01
CA ALA A 377 29.82 50.11 -37.04
C ALA A 377 30.09 49.27 -35.77
N ALA A 378 29.52 48.05 -35.81
CA ALA A 378 29.85 46.86 -35.03
C ALA A 378 31.27 46.32 -35.30
N PRO A 379 31.83 45.49 -34.40
CA PRO A 379 32.00 44.10 -34.78
C PRO A 379 31.78 43.03 -33.67
N ALA A 380 31.78 41.79 -34.17
CA ALA A 380 31.43 40.48 -33.61
C ALA A 380 32.23 39.94 -32.40
N SER A 381 31.63 38.91 -31.80
CA SER A 381 32.12 37.98 -30.77
C SER A 381 33.46 37.30 -31.06
N PRO A 382 34.11 36.73 -30.02
CA PRO A 382 34.27 35.27 -30.00
C PRO A 382 34.12 34.60 -28.60
N SER A 383 33.92 33.28 -28.63
CA SER A 383 33.91 32.30 -27.51
C SER A 383 35.24 31.49 -27.51
N PRO A 384 35.48 30.45 -26.66
CA PRO A 384 36.06 30.50 -25.31
C PRO A 384 37.39 29.69 -25.17
N ALA A 385 38.14 29.85 -24.06
CA ALA A 385 39.23 28.92 -23.66
C ALA A 385 39.57 28.90 -22.14
N ALA A 386 39.49 27.69 -21.57
CA ALA A 386 40.24 27.01 -20.49
C ALA A 386 40.84 27.73 -19.23
N SER A 387 40.39 27.26 -18.06
CA SER A 387 41.05 26.81 -16.79
C SER A 387 42.48 27.29 -16.39
N PRO A 388 42.79 27.47 -15.07
CA PRO A 388 43.03 26.31 -14.17
C PRO A 388 42.52 26.43 -12.71
N ALA A 389 42.54 25.26 -12.05
CA ALA A 389 42.16 24.99 -10.67
C ALA A 389 43.24 25.42 -9.65
N VAL A 390 42.81 25.78 -8.43
CA VAL A 390 43.66 25.84 -7.23
C VAL A 390 42.93 25.18 -6.07
N SER A 391 43.59 24.17 -5.50
CA SER A 391 43.24 23.42 -4.30
C SER A 391 43.93 24.02 -3.07
N ILE A 392 43.24 24.08 -1.93
CA ILE A 392 43.87 24.21 -0.60
C ILE A 392 43.21 23.21 0.36
N GLN A 393 44.01 22.24 0.80
CA GLN A 393 43.78 21.44 2.00
C GLN A 393 44.34 22.20 3.22
N LEU A 394 43.73 22.02 4.39
CA LEU A 394 44.44 22.01 5.68
C LEU A 394 43.62 21.19 6.69
N ASN A 395 44.30 20.24 7.31
CA ASN A 395 43.81 19.31 8.34
C ASN A 395 44.49 19.68 9.69
N PRO A 396 44.28 18.96 10.81
CA PRO A 396 43.52 19.38 12.00
C PRO A 396 44.39 19.71 13.24
N ALA A 397 43.82 20.37 14.27
CA ALA A 397 44.26 20.26 15.67
C ALA A 397 43.24 20.87 16.69
N THR A 398 42.72 19.98 17.54
CA THR A 398 42.45 20.10 19.00
C THR A 398 41.97 21.42 19.64
N SER A 399 40.80 21.33 20.29
CA SER A 399 40.65 21.72 21.70
C SER A 399 39.40 21.07 22.33
N GLU A 400 39.64 20.38 23.45
CA GLU A 400 38.70 19.71 24.34
C GLU A 400 37.70 20.70 25.00
N SER A 401 36.49 20.24 25.32
CA SER A 401 35.97 20.28 26.70
C SER A 401 34.51 19.78 26.79
N THR A 402 34.38 18.65 27.48
CA THR A 402 33.32 18.24 28.42
C THR A 402 31.85 18.17 27.99
N SER A 403 31.41 16.93 27.75
CA SER A 403 30.07 16.46 28.12
C SER A 403 29.95 16.28 29.64
N PRO A 404 28.72 16.28 30.18
CA PRO A 404 28.33 15.17 31.03
C PRO A 404 27.18 14.40 30.38
N SER A 405 27.42 13.11 30.25
CA SER A 405 26.46 12.05 29.99
C SER A 405 25.35 12.01 31.03
N LEU A 406 24.11 11.82 30.59
CA LEU A 406 23.08 11.10 31.33
C LEU A 406 22.22 10.31 30.35
N ALA A 407 22.82 9.25 29.82
CA ALA A 407 22.09 8.08 29.38
C ALA A 407 21.84 7.20 30.61
N ALA A 408 20.57 6.94 30.94
CA ALA A 408 20.05 5.61 31.29
C ALA A 408 18.68 5.73 31.98
N ARG A 409 17.63 5.21 31.33
CA ARG A 409 16.78 4.10 31.81
C ARG A 409 15.42 4.15 31.11
N PHE A 410 15.27 3.36 30.05
CA PHE A 410 14.25 2.30 30.00
C PHE A 410 14.76 1.21 29.06
N ARG A 411 15.07 0.04 29.63
CA ARG A 411 15.40 -1.20 28.91
C ARG A 411 14.08 -1.89 28.53
N PRO A 412 13.88 -2.34 27.28
CA PRO A 412 13.01 -3.48 27.03
C PRO A 412 13.79 -4.80 27.24
N PRO A 413 13.14 -5.88 27.70
CA PRO A 413 13.79 -7.19 27.73
C PRO A 413 13.93 -7.75 26.31
N LYS A 414 15.08 -8.38 26.07
CA LYS A 414 15.41 -9.16 24.87
C LYS A 414 14.57 -10.45 24.83
N LYS A 415 13.87 -10.69 23.72
CA LYS A 415 13.63 -12.06 23.21
C LYS A 415 13.86 -12.07 21.70
N SER A 416 14.78 -12.95 21.32
CA SER A 416 15.16 -13.29 19.95
C SER A 416 14.01 -14.04 19.28
N TYR A 417 13.46 -13.50 18.19
CA TYR A 417 12.68 -14.30 17.25
C TYR A 417 13.09 -13.95 15.82
N ARG A 418 13.56 -15.00 15.15
CA ARG A 418 14.00 -15.01 13.77
C ARG A 418 12.81 -14.82 12.85
N SER A 419 13.02 -13.93 11.88
CA SER A 419 12.52 -13.89 10.49
C SER A 419 11.18 -14.53 10.16
N LEU A 420 10.28 -13.82 9.46
CA LEU A 420 9.61 -14.23 8.21
C LEU A 420 8.46 -13.23 7.86
N TRP A 421 8.55 -12.57 6.71
CA TRP A 421 7.93 -11.25 6.41
C TRP A 421 7.17 -11.28 5.08
N LEU A 422 6.79 -12.48 4.65
CA LEU A 422 6.44 -12.75 3.28
C LEU A 422 5.02 -13.36 3.24
N PRO A 423 3.86 -12.70 3.49
CA PRO A 423 2.57 -13.45 3.37
C PRO A 423 1.54 -12.88 2.40
N ALA A 424 1.49 -11.59 2.06
CA ALA A 424 0.45 -11.05 1.15
C ALA A 424 0.90 -10.97 -0.32
N ALA A 425 2.00 -10.26 -0.59
CA ALA A 425 2.66 -10.24 -1.91
C ALA A 425 3.31 -11.60 -2.29
N VAL A 426 3.11 -12.56 -1.40
CA VAL A 426 3.87 -13.77 -1.23
C VAL A 426 2.93 -14.93 -1.09
N ALA A 427 1.79 -14.79 -0.42
CA ALA A 427 0.61 -15.55 -0.79
C ALA A 427 0.56 -15.53 -2.30
N LEU A 428 0.51 -14.34 -2.90
CA LEU A 428 0.41 -14.16 -4.34
C LEU A 428 1.60 -14.73 -5.14
N LEU A 429 2.86 -14.41 -4.81
CA LEU A 429 4.00 -14.99 -5.54
C LEU A 429 4.28 -16.47 -5.21
N SER A 430 3.99 -16.96 -4.00
CA SER A 430 4.08 -18.40 -3.63
C SER A 430 3.07 -19.16 -4.43
N LEU A 431 1.89 -18.59 -4.59
CA LEU A 431 0.73 -19.14 -5.26
C LEU A 431 0.90 -19.17 -6.78
N ILE A 432 1.54 -18.15 -7.34
CA ILE A 432 1.97 -18.17 -8.75
C ILE A 432 3.19 -19.08 -8.94
N ALA A 433 4.10 -19.17 -7.96
CA ALA A 433 5.19 -20.16 -7.96
C ALA A 433 4.64 -21.59 -7.86
N ILE A 434 3.67 -21.85 -6.98
CA ILE A 434 2.94 -23.10 -6.80
C ILE A 434 2.25 -23.46 -8.11
N LEU A 435 1.51 -22.52 -8.73
CA LEU A 435 0.96 -22.69 -10.08
C LEU A 435 2.04 -23.07 -11.10
N ALA A 436 3.20 -22.42 -11.03
CA ALA A 436 4.31 -22.60 -11.94
C ALA A 436 4.92 -24.03 -11.90
N ILE A 437 5.00 -24.64 -10.72
CA ILE A 437 5.72 -25.91 -10.55
C ILE A 437 4.78 -27.07 -10.68
N LEU A 438 3.53 -26.85 -10.29
CA LEU A 438 2.51 -27.85 -10.36
C LEU A 438 1.88 -27.97 -11.76
N LEU A 439 2.28 -27.11 -12.70
CA LEU A 439 2.03 -27.24 -14.15
C LEU A 439 3.24 -27.79 -14.94
N ARG A 440 4.34 -28.17 -14.27
CA ARG A 440 5.57 -28.61 -14.95
C ARG A 440 5.51 -30.09 -15.34
N ASP A 441 5.92 -30.42 -16.57
CA ASP A 441 5.96 -31.81 -17.06
C ASP A 441 6.78 -32.73 -16.13
N PRO A 442 6.33 -33.99 -15.89
CA PRO A 442 7.13 -34.98 -15.18
C PRO A 442 8.43 -35.28 -15.97
N PRO A 443 9.58 -35.48 -15.29
CA PRO A 443 10.82 -35.86 -15.98
C PRO A 443 10.71 -37.27 -16.58
N ASP A 444 11.11 -37.41 -17.84
CA ASP A 444 11.18 -38.68 -18.57
C ASP A 444 11.95 -39.75 -17.78
N SER A 445 11.27 -40.83 -17.42
CA SER A 445 11.86 -42.02 -16.81
C SER A 445 11.87 -43.19 -17.79
N SER A 446 12.63 -43.07 -18.88
CA SER A 446 12.99 -44.22 -19.71
C SER A 446 14.34 -44.80 -19.27
N SER A 447 14.32 -45.87 -18.46
CA SER A 447 15.15 -47.09 -18.61
C SER A 447 15.29 -47.89 -17.31
N SER A 448 14.66 -49.06 -17.23
CA SER A 448 15.35 -50.33 -16.93
C SER A 448 14.35 -51.48 -16.94
N GLN A 449 14.61 -52.45 -17.82
CA GLN A 449 13.89 -53.70 -17.98
C GLN A 449 14.12 -54.66 -16.81
N GLY A 450 13.04 -55.38 -16.44
CA GLY A 450 13.01 -56.84 -16.28
C GLY A 450 13.44 -57.43 -14.94
N HIS A 451 12.50 -58.09 -14.25
CA HIS A 451 12.63 -59.49 -13.78
C HIS A 451 11.24 -60.05 -13.41
N THR A 452 11.05 -61.34 -13.72
CA THR A 452 9.84 -62.17 -13.63
C THR A 452 9.74 -62.92 -12.30
N ASP A 453 8.53 -63.46 -12.06
CA ASP A 453 8.14 -64.52 -11.10
C ASP A 453 8.11 -64.11 -9.60
N ASP A 454 7.21 -64.56 -8.72
CA ASP A 454 6.25 -65.66 -8.74
C ASP A 454 5.24 -65.53 -7.57
N SER A 455 4.03 -66.07 -7.76
CA SER A 455 3.21 -66.85 -6.81
C SER A 455 2.72 -66.36 -5.41
N ALA A 456 1.39 -66.60 -5.22
CA ALA A 456 0.71 -67.15 -4.02
C ALA A 456 0.39 -66.22 -2.83
N ASP A 457 -0.73 -66.30 -2.09
CA ASP A 457 -2.01 -67.02 -2.11
C ASP A 457 -2.84 -66.49 -0.89
N ALA A 458 -4.13 -66.85 -0.81
CA ALA A 458 -4.98 -66.94 0.39
C ALA A 458 -5.97 -65.79 0.76
N THR A 459 -7.14 -65.86 0.12
CA THR A 459 -8.51 -66.11 0.66
C THR A 459 -8.98 -65.60 2.03
N VAL A 460 -10.23 -65.07 2.04
CA VAL A 460 -11.39 -65.20 2.98
C VAL A 460 -12.04 -63.81 3.14
N GLY A 461 -13.33 -63.53 2.98
CA GLY A 461 -14.61 -64.22 2.76
C GLY A 461 -15.71 -63.12 2.85
N PRO A 462 -16.95 -63.34 2.37
CA PRO A 462 -17.89 -62.26 2.04
C PRO A 462 -18.82 -61.88 3.21
N LEU A 463 -19.18 -60.59 3.31
CA LEU A 463 -20.28 -60.11 4.16
C LEU A 463 -21.29 -59.33 3.32
N GLU A 464 -22.52 -59.85 3.35
CA GLU A 464 -23.76 -59.34 2.75
C GLU A 464 -24.27 -58.04 3.42
N PRO A 465 -25.27 -57.37 2.79
CA PRO A 465 -25.50 -55.94 2.95
C PRO A 465 -26.49 -55.60 4.09
N ALA A 466 -26.27 -54.47 4.76
CA ALA A 466 -27.24 -53.85 5.66
C ALA A 466 -27.88 -52.62 4.98
N GLY A 467 -29.22 -52.60 4.97
CA GLY A 467 -30.07 -51.59 4.31
C GLY A 467 -30.08 -50.19 4.97
N PRO A 468 -30.94 -49.28 4.47
CA PRO A 468 -30.77 -47.84 4.63
C PRO A 468 -31.23 -47.36 6.01
N ALA A 469 -30.34 -46.72 6.76
CA ALA A 469 -30.69 -46.00 7.97
C ALA A 469 -31.09 -44.55 7.62
N ARG A 470 -32.26 -44.16 8.16
CA ARG A 470 -32.88 -42.83 8.08
C ARG A 470 -31.92 -41.71 8.48
N ILE A 471 -32.01 -40.62 7.74
CA ILE A 471 -31.47 -39.31 8.11
C ILE A 471 -32.43 -38.71 9.14
N ASP A 472 -32.01 -38.67 10.40
CA ASP A 472 -32.64 -37.81 11.41
C ASP A 472 -31.98 -36.42 11.33
N GLU A 473 -32.81 -35.39 11.23
CA GLU A 473 -32.42 -33.98 11.28
C GLU A 473 -31.63 -33.67 12.57
N PRO A 474 -30.54 -32.89 12.52
CA PRO A 474 -29.85 -32.51 13.74
C PRO A 474 -30.72 -31.53 14.54
N ALA A 475 -31.04 -31.95 15.76
CA ALA A 475 -31.75 -31.19 16.78
C ALA A 475 -31.13 -29.81 17.04
N ALA A 476 -32.00 -28.82 17.25
CA ALA A 476 -31.67 -27.48 17.67
C ALA A 476 -30.74 -27.49 18.90
N VAL A 477 -29.60 -26.82 18.79
CA VAL A 477 -28.69 -26.59 19.90
C VAL A 477 -29.17 -25.35 20.66
N ASP A 478 -29.35 -25.55 21.96
CA ASP A 478 -29.82 -24.60 22.97
C ASP A 478 -28.97 -23.31 23.00
N GLU A 479 -29.58 -22.16 22.70
CA GLU A 479 -28.93 -20.83 22.60
C GLU A 479 -28.69 -20.14 23.96
N GLN A 480 -28.90 -20.82 25.09
CA GLN A 480 -29.01 -20.14 26.40
C GLN A 480 -27.73 -20.10 27.26
N ASN A 481 -26.56 -20.41 26.71
CA ASN A 481 -25.26 -20.23 27.40
C ASN A 481 -24.18 -19.62 26.49
N ALA A 482 -24.52 -18.55 25.76
CA ALA A 482 -23.52 -17.66 25.18
C ALA A 482 -22.97 -16.73 26.28
N GLU A 483 -21.68 -16.89 26.60
CA GLU A 483 -20.95 -15.92 27.44
C GLU A 483 -21.05 -14.51 26.81
N PRO A 484 -21.10 -13.44 27.64
CA PRO A 484 -21.45 -12.10 27.19
C PRO A 484 -20.44 -11.55 26.19
N ASP A 485 -20.98 -10.91 25.14
CA ASP A 485 -20.26 -10.19 24.10
C ASP A 485 -19.14 -9.32 24.67
N VAL A 486 -17.91 -9.68 24.34
CA VAL A 486 -16.76 -8.79 24.50
C VAL A 486 -16.77 -7.85 23.30
N GLU A 487 -17.17 -6.60 23.55
CA GLU A 487 -17.00 -5.46 22.65
C GLU A 487 -15.53 -5.33 22.21
N LEU A 488 -15.22 -5.92 21.05
CA LEU A 488 -14.15 -5.52 20.15
C LEU A 488 -14.73 -5.54 18.73
N ALA A 489 -15.84 -4.81 18.55
CA ALA A 489 -16.40 -4.51 17.24
C ALA A 489 -15.50 -3.50 16.52
N GLN A 490 -14.36 -3.97 15.98
CA GLN A 490 -13.70 -3.29 14.89
C GLN A 490 -14.62 -3.45 13.67
N THR A 491 -15.29 -2.36 13.29
CA THR A 491 -16.03 -2.09 12.04
C THR A 491 -16.05 -3.24 11.02
N GLY A 492 -17.25 -3.70 10.62
CA GLY A 492 -17.43 -4.81 9.68
C GLY A 492 -16.56 -4.77 8.41
N LEU A 493 -16.31 -5.95 7.83
CA LEU A 493 -15.45 -6.15 6.66
C LEU A 493 -15.74 -5.17 5.51
N TRP A 494 -14.72 -4.89 4.70
CA TRP A 494 -14.94 -4.14 3.47
C TRP A 494 -15.90 -4.90 2.56
N ALA A 495 -16.79 -4.16 1.88
CA ALA A 495 -17.64 -4.73 0.85
C ALA A 495 -16.80 -5.34 -0.26
N SER A 496 -17.12 -6.58 -0.60
CA SER A 496 -16.54 -7.32 -1.71
C SER A 496 -16.91 -6.65 -3.06
N PRO A 497 -15.97 -6.45 -4.00
CA PRO A 497 -16.28 -5.91 -5.32
C PRO A 497 -17.01 -6.89 -6.25
N THR A 498 -17.07 -8.17 -5.90
CA THR A 498 -17.70 -9.23 -6.69
C THR A 498 -18.58 -10.11 -5.80
N ASN A 499 -19.52 -10.85 -6.40
CA ASN A 499 -20.43 -11.72 -5.67
C ASN A 499 -20.86 -12.90 -6.55
N GLY A 500 -19.87 -13.70 -6.96
CA GLY A 500 -20.08 -14.92 -7.74
C GLY A 500 -20.47 -16.13 -6.88
N PRO A 501 -20.98 -17.20 -7.51
CA PRO A 501 -21.22 -18.45 -6.80
C PRO A 501 -19.90 -19.08 -6.30
N PRO A 502 -19.94 -20.03 -5.36
CA PRO A 502 -18.78 -20.79 -4.90
C PRO A 502 -17.98 -21.41 -6.05
N ILE A 503 -16.65 -21.48 -5.91
CA ILE A 503 -15.80 -22.15 -6.89
C ILE A 503 -16.20 -23.62 -7.06
N VAL A 504 -16.23 -24.07 -8.30
CA VAL A 504 -16.52 -25.45 -8.69
C VAL A 504 -15.20 -26.20 -8.79
N LEU A 505 -15.07 -27.31 -8.08
CA LEU A 505 -13.86 -28.14 -8.01
C LEU A 505 -14.12 -29.55 -8.55
N ASP A 506 -15.05 -29.67 -9.50
CA ASP A 506 -15.30 -30.92 -10.21
C ASP A 506 -14.04 -31.34 -10.97
N TYR A 507 -13.80 -32.65 -11.07
CA TYR A 507 -12.60 -33.23 -11.69
C TYR A 507 -11.28 -32.95 -10.94
N ALA A 508 -11.33 -32.62 -9.65
CA ALA A 508 -10.15 -32.67 -8.79
C ALA A 508 -9.70 -34.13 -8.54
N PRO A 509 -8.39 -34.42 -8.53
CA PRO A 509 -7.89 -35.76 -8.21
C PRO A 509 -8.18 -36.11 -6.75
N ALA A 510 -8.31 -37.41 -6.48
CA ALA A 510 -8.51 -37.89 -5.11
C ALA A 510 -7.36 -37.44 -4.20
N GLY A 511 -7.69 -36.91 -3.02
CA GLY A 511 -6.69 -36.40 -2.07
C GLY A 511 -6.12 -35.02 -2.40
N ALA A 512 -6.71 -34.30 -3.36
CA ALA A 512 -6.31 -32.92 -3.65
C ALA A 512 -6.48 -32.01 -2.42
N GLN A 513 -5.47 -31.18 -2.15
CA GLN A 513 -5.43 -30.29 -0.98
C GLN A 513 -4.97 -28.87 -1.33
N VAL A 514 -4.63 -28.61 -2.59
CA VAL A 514 -4.30 -27.28 -3.11
C VAL A 514 -5.15 -27.08 -4.36
N PHE A 515 -5.89 -25.98 -4.40
CA PHE A 515 -6.81 -25.63 -5.47
C PHE A 515 -6.59 -24.17 -5.87
N LEU A 516 -6.44 -23.93 -7.16
CA LEU A 516 -6.35 -22.61 -7.73
C LEU A 516 -7.51 -22.38 -8.68
N CYS A 517 -8.19 -21.24 -8.55
CA CYS A 517 -9.07 -20.69 -9.57
C CYS A 517 -8.51 -19.35 -10.08
N PHE A 518 -8.49 -19.18 -11.39
CA PHE A 518 -7.91 -18.03 -12.06
C PHE A 518 -8.74 -17.63 -13.29
N LEU A 519 -9.00 -16.33 -13.46
CA LEU A 519 -9.76 -15.77 -14.59
C LEU A 519 -8.85 -14.87 -15.46
N PRO A 520 -7.99 -15.46 -16.31
CA PRO A 520 -6.97 -14.71 -17.03
C PRO A 520 -7.53 -13.73 -18.05
N GLU A 521 -8.57 -14.10 -18.80
CA GLU A 521 -9.19 -13.22 -19.79
C GLU A 521 -9.70 -11.92 -19.16
N SER A 522 -10.53 -12.04 -18.12
CA SER A 522 -11.05 -10.90 -17.35
C SER A 522 -9.93 -10.05 -16.74
N LEU A 523 -8.88 -10.69 -16.22
CA LEU A 523 -7.73 -9.97 -15.68
C LEU A 523 -6.98 -9.20 -16.78
N ASN A 524 -6.87 -9.75 -17.98
CA ASN A 524 -6.16 -9.15 -19.11
C ASN A 524 -6.95 -8.01 -19.78
N GLU A 525 -8.27 -7.99 -19.68
CA GLU A 525 -9.09 -6.87 -20.18
C GLU A 525 -8.84 -5.57 -19.36
N ASN A 526 -8.61 -5.70 -18.06
CA ASN A 526 -8.35 -4.58 -17.17
C ASN A 526 -6.91 -4.01 -17.35
N PRO A 527 -6.72 -2.69 -17.57
CA PRO A 527 -5.39 -2.07 -17.57
C PRO A 527 -4.52 -2.38 -16.34
N GLN A 528 -5.11 -2.37 -15.14
CA GLN A 528 -4.40 -2.70 -13.89
C GLN A 528 -4.06 -4.19 -13.80
N GLY A 529 -4.92 -5.05 -14.34
CA GLY A 529 -4.69 -6.49 -14.40
C GLY A 529 -3.59 -6.86 -15.40
N ARG A 530 -3.48 -6.16 -16.53
CA ARG A 530 -2.34 -6.29 -17.46
C ARG A 530 -1.02 -5.96 -16.80
N LEU A 531 -0.96 -4.84 -16.06
CA LEU A 531 0.23 -4.50 -15.28
C LEU A 531 0.56 -5.54 -14.22
N ALA A 532 -0.46 -6.15 -13.59
CA ALA A 532 -0.24 -7.25 -12.66
C ALA A 532 0.36 -8.48 -13.37
N ILE A 533 -0.13 -8.84 -14.57
CA ILE A 533 0.44 -9.91 -15.40
C ILE A 533 1.89 -9.59 -15.78
N GLU A 534 2.18 -8.36 -16.18
CA GLU A 534 3.54 -7.91 -16.54
C GLU A 534 4.50 -7.94 -15.36
N ALA A 535 4.06 -7.53 -14.17
CA ALA A 535 4.84 -7.58 -12.94
C ALA A 535 5.30 -9.01 -12.57
N MET A 536 4.68 -10.03 -13.16
CA MET A 536 4.93 -11.46 -12.91
C MET A 536 5.70 -12.14 -14.05
N GLN A 537 6.21 -11.37 -15.03
CA GLN A 537 6.86 -11.84 -16.26
C GLN A 537 7.79 -13.07 -16.08
N PRO A 538 8.77 -13.09 -15.16
CA PRO A 538 9.70 -14.22 -15.03
C PRO A 538 9.00 -15.54 -14.65
N LEU A 539 7.96 -15.46 -13.83
CA LEU A 539 7.12 -16.60 -13.43
C LEU A 539 6.20 -17.04 -14.55
N VAL A 540 5.54 -16.08 -15.21
CA VAL A 540 4.62 -16.32 -16.33
C VAL A 540 5.34 -17.03 -17.49
N THR A 541 6.49 -16.52 -17.91
CA THR A 541 7.24 -17.03 -19.07
C THR A 541 7.78 -18.43 -18.86
N THR A 542 8.15 -18.78 -17.62
CA THR A 542 8.70 -20.11 -17.34
C THR A 542 7.62 -21.20 -17.29
N THR A 543 6.34 -20.86 -17.16
CA THR A 543 5.32 -21.82 -16.69
C THR A 543 4.00 -21.80 -17.46
N LEU A 544 3.39 -20.63 -17.65
CA LEU A 544 2.15 -20.49 -18.41
C LEU A 544 2.39 -20.50 -19.93
N GLU A 545 3.59 -20.10 -20.38
CA GLU A 545 3.95 -20.20 -21.81
C GLU A 545 4.13 -21.65 -22.30
N PRO A 546 4.83 -22.56 -21.58
CA PRO A 546 4.78 -23.99 -21.89
C PRO A 546 3.35 -24.54 -21.94
N PHE A 547 2.51 -24.21 -20.96
CA PHE A 547 1.11 -24.63 -20.93
C PHE A 547 0.36 -24.16 -22.18
N SER A 548 0.53 -22.89 -22.57
CA SER A 548 -0.07 -22.31 -23.78
C SER A 548 0.34 -23.06 -25.05
N ARG A 549 1.60 -23.53 -25.12
CA ARG A 549 2.09 -24.36 -26.24
C ARG A 549 1.42 -25.72 -26.28
N VAL A 550 1.20 -26.36 -25.12
CA VAL A 550 0.49 -27.65 -25.03
C VAL A 550 -0.95 -27.49 -25.52
N ILE A 551 -1.69 -26.52 -24.98
CA ILE A 551 -3.10 -26.29 -25.34
C ILE A 551 -3.28 -25.63 -26.72
N GLY A 552 -2.24 -25.01 -27.28
CA GLY A 552 -2.28 -24.32 -28.57
C GLY A 552 -3.01 -22.97 -28.53
N ARG A 553 -3.19 -22.38 -27.34
CA ARG A 553 -3.94 -21.14 -27.12
C ARG A 553 -3.23 -20.30 -26.07
N ASP A 554 -3.23 -18.98 -26.25
CA ASP A 554 -2.65 -18.08 -25.24
C ASP A 554 -3.45 -18.20 -23.93
N TRP A 555 -2.77 -18.52 -22.84
CA TRP A 555 -3.36 -18.64 -21.50
C TRP A 555 -4.11 -17.36 -21.08
N ARG A 556 -3.71 -16.19 -21.58
CA ARG A 556 -4.37 -14.89 -21.29
C ARG A 556 -5.77 -14.77 -21.88
N ALA A 557 -6.12 -15.63 -22.83
CA ALA A 557 -7.43 -15.63 -23.49
C ALA A 557 -8.36 -16.73 -22.94
N LEU A 558 -7.97 -17.39 -21.83
CA LEU A 558 -8.81 -18.41 -21.21
C LEU A 558 -9.81 -17.75 -20.25
N PRO A 559 -11.12 -18.07 -20.33
CA PRO A 559 -12.12 -17.44 -19.47
C PRO A 559 -11.97 -17.85 -18.00
N SER A 560 -11.81 -19.15 -17.75
CA SER A 560 -11.68 -19.73 -16.41
C SER A 560 -10.74 -20.92 -16.42
N VAL A 561 -9.81 -20.93 -15.46
CA VAL A 561 -8.85 -22.01 -15.24
C VAL A 561 -8.90 -22.42 -13.77
N VAL A 562 -9.22 -23.69 -13.52
CA VAL A 562 -9.19 -24.29 -12.18
C VAL A 562 -8.16 -25.41 -12.16
N ALA A 563 -7.13 -25.30 -11.32
CA ALA A 563 -6.11 -26.33 -11.17
C ALA A 563 -6.13 -26.93 -9.76
N ALA A 564 -6.00 -28.25 -9.67
CA ALA A 564 -6.08 -29.00 -8.42
C ALA A 564 -4.92 -29.98 -8.30
N TRP A 565 -4.33 -30.05 -7.09
CA TRP A 565 -3.13 -30.84 -6.85
C TRP A 565 -3.25 -31.78 -5.66
N ALA A 566 -2.81 -33.02 -5.89
CA ALA A 566 -2.72 -34.08 -4.91
C ALA A 566 -1.26 -34.52 -4.73
N ALA A 567 -0.88 -34.79 -3.47
CA ALA A 567 0.43 -35.33 -3.16
C ALA A 567 0.56 -36.79 -3.64
N ARG A 568 1.78 -37.20 -3.99
CA ARG A 568 2.12 -38.56 -4.38
C ARG A 568 3.21 -39.09 -3.44
N ASP A 569 3.16 -40.39 -3.11
CA ASP A 569 4.14 -41.01 -2.19
C ASP A 569 5.59 -40.89 -2.71
N THR A 570 5.77 -40.89 -4.04
CA THR A 570 7.07 -40.66 -4.70
C THR A 570 6.86 -39.86 -5.99
N GLY A 571 7.73 -38.89 -6.26
CA GLY A 571 7.71 -38.07 -7.49
C GLY A 571 6.97 -36.72 -7.37
N PRO A 572 6.79 -36.01 -8.50
CA PRO A 572 6.05 -34.74 -8.52
C PRO A 572 4.56 -34.97 -8.21
N PRO A 573 3.87 -33.94 -7.70
CA PRO A 573 2.43 -34.02 -7.41
C PRO A 573 1.61 -34.25 -8.67
N VAL A 574 0.46 -34.88 -8.48
CA VAL A 574 -0.54 -35.07 -9.52
C VAL A 574 -1.32 -33.78 -9.72
N VAL A 575 -1.54 -33.40 -10.98
CA VAL A 575 -2.31 -32.22 -11.38
C VAL A 575 -3.51 -32.58 -12.25
N SER A 576 -4.63 -31.92 -12.00
CA SER A 576 -5.67 -31.71 -13.01
C SER A 576 -5.90 -30.21 -13.22
N VAL A 577 -6.18 -29.82 -14.46
CA VAL A 577 -6.47 -28.45 -14.89
C VAL A 577 -7.78 -28.47 -15.68
N VAL A 578 -8.80 -27.83 -15.15
CA VAL A 578 -10.09 -27.65 -15.80
C VAL A 578 -10.11 -26.26 -16.45
N VAL A 579 -10.37 -26.22 -17.75
CA VAL A 579 -10.61 -24.97 -18.48
C VAL A 579 -12.08 -24.96 -18.90
N SER A 580 -12.80 -23.90 -18.53
CA SER A 580 -14.24 -23.76 -18.79
C SER A 580 -14.58 -22.46 -19.50
N GLY A 581 -15.68 -22.46 -20.25
CA GLY A 581 -16.19 -21.28 -20.97
C GLY A 581 -15.61 -21.08 -22.37
N ASP A 582 -14.84 -22.04 -22.91
CA ASP A 582 -14.18 -21.91 -24.21
C ASP A 582 -14.48 -23.09 -25.15
N ARG A 583 -15.64 -23.01 -25.82
CA ARG A 583 -16.05 -23.96 -26.86
C ARG A 583 -15.07 -24.04 -28.03
N GLY A 584 -14.40 -22.93 -28.33
CA GLY A 584 -13.40 -22.86 -29.41
C GLY A 584 -12.20 -23.75 -29.11
N LEU A 585 -11.67 -23.65 -27.88
CA LEU A 585 -10.55 -24.47 -27.40
C LEU A 585 -10.93 -25.95 -27.41
N CYS A 586 -12.10 -26.31 -26.90
CA CYS A 586 -12.58 -27.69 -26.89
C CYS A 586 -12.65 -28.27 -28.31
N SER A 587 -13.20 -27.51 -29.26
CA SER A 587 -13.30 -27.90 -30.67
C SER A 587 -11.93 -28.02 -31.36
N GLU A 588 -10.97 -27.19 -30.98
CA GLU A 588 -9.60 -27.24 -31.50
C GLU A 588 -8.81 -28.43 -30.97
N LEU A 589 -8.86 -28.68 -29.65
CA LEU A 589 -8.19 -29.83 -29.04
C LEU A 589 -8.76 -31.15 -29.54
N ARG A 590 -10.09 -31.29 -29.68
CA ARG A 590 -10.72 -32.48 -30.28
C ARG A 590 -10.24 -32.76 -31.71
N ARG A 591 -9.91 -31.72 -32.49
CA ARG A 591 -9.37 -31.86 -33.85
C ARG A 591 -7.88 -32.23 -33.87
N ARG A 592 -7.12 -31.80 -32.85
CA ARG A 592 -5.68 -32.09 -32.73
C ARG A 592 -5.41 -33.51 -32.25
N ILE A 593 -6.31 -34.08 -31.45
CA ILE A 593 -6.17 -35.42 -30.90
C ILE A 593 -6.60 -36.46 -31.93
N SER A 594 -5.74 -37.43 -32.24
CA SER A 594 -5.97 -38.43 -33.28
C SER A 594 -7.02 -39.47 -32.91
N THR A 595 -7.13 -39.80 -31.62
CA THR A 595 -7.98 -40.87 -31.11
C THR A 595 -8.66 -40.42 -29.83
N LEU A 596 -10.00 -40.47 -29.80
CA LEU A 596 -10.81 -40.21 -28.62
C LEU A 596 -11.49 -41.51 -28.19
N GLU A 597 -11.28 -41.91 -26.94
CA GLU A 597 -11.84 -43.09 -26.32
C GLU A 597 -13.05 -42.70 -25.44
N PRO A 598 -14.19 -43.38 -25.55
CA PRO A 598 -15.36 -43.09 -24.73
C PRO A 598 -15.19 -43.65 -23.32
N HIS A 599 -15.47 -42.84 -22.31
CA HIS A 599 -15.47 -43.17 -20.89
C HIS A 599 -16.79 -42.75 -20.22
N ALA A 600 -16.99 -43.12 -18.95
CA ALA A 600 -18.24 -42.87 -18.23
C ALA A 600 -18.63 -41.38 -18.16
N ARG A 601 -17.66 -40.46 -17.99
CA ARG A 601 -17.91 -39.01 -17.87
C ARG A 601 -17.67 -38.20 -19.15
N GLY A 602 -17.21 -38.81 -20.24
CA GLY A 602 -16.80 -38.06 -21.43
C GLY A 602 -15.90 -38.83 -22.37
N GLU A 603 -15.29 -38.12 -23.29
CA GLU A 603 -14.30 -38.67 -24.23
C GLU A 603 -12.90 -38.29 -23.76
N VAL A 604 -11.99 -39.27 -23.66
CA VAL A 604 -10.58 -39.03 -23.29
C VAL A 604 -9.71 -39.19 -24.52
N GLY A 605 -8.74 -38.30 -24.65
CA GLY A 605 -7.80 -38.31 -25.75
C GLY A 605 -6.41 -37.91 -25.29
N ARG A 606 -5.40 -38.56 -25.85
CA ARG A 606 -4.00 -38.25 -25.51
C ARG A 606 -3.53 -37.01 -26.27
N LEU A 607 -3.04 -36.00 -25.55
CA LEU A 607 -2.59 -34.72 -26.12
C LEU A 607 -1.08 -34.73 -26.36
N THR A 608 -0.31 -35.26 -25.41
CA THR A 608 1.15 -35.49 -25.51
C THR A 608 1.49 -36.82 -24.84
N ASP A 609 2.78 -37.20 -24.80
CA ASP A 609 3.19 -38.40 -24.07
C ASP A 609 2.89 -38.32 -22.56
N ALA A 610 2.88 -37.11 -21.99
CA ALA A 610 2.63 -36.88 -20.57
C ALA A 610 1.20 -36.38 -20.25
N TRP A 611 0.51 -35.76 -21.21
CA TRP A 611 -0.80 -35.14 -20.98
C TRP A 611 -1.93 -35.81 -21.74
N ALA A 612 -3.07 -35.97 -21.08
CA ALA A 612 -4.35 -36.31 -21.70
C ALA A 612 -5.37 -35.19 -21.50
N ALA A 613 -6.41 -35.22 -22.32
CA ALA A 613 -7.56 -34.34 -22.27
C ALA A 613 -8.84 -35.17 -22.14
N LEU A 614 -9.69 -34.85 -21.16
CA LEU A 614 -11.04 -35.35 -21.03
C LEU A 614 -12.01 -34.23 -21.46
N PHE A 615 -12.93 -34.58 -22.34
CA PHE A 615 -14.04 -33.72 -22.77
C PHE A 615 -15.33 -34.22 -22.13
N PRO A 616 -15.83 -33.58 -21.06
CA PRO A 616 -17.02 -34.03 -20.36
C PRO A 616 -18.27 -34.03 -21.23
N THR A 617 -19.10 -35.07 -21.14
CA THR A 617 -20.37 -35.13 -21.89
C THR A 617 -21.38 -34.09 -21.40
N ALA A 618 -21.28 -33.70 -20.12
CA ALA A 618 -22.20 -32.78 -19.47
C ALA A 618 -21.91 -31.30 -19.75
N ALA A 619 -20.74 -30.95 -20.30
CA ALA A 619 -20.31 -29.57 -20.52
C ALA A 619 -19.50 -29.45 -21.82
N ASP A 620 -20.10 -28.84 -22.84
CA ASP A 620 -19.53 -28.75 -24.20
C ASP A 620 -18.45 -27.66 -24.37
N ASP A 621 -18.28 -26.81 -23.35
CA ASP A 621 -17.35 -25.69 -23.28
C ASP A 621 -16.22 -25.92 -22.26
N THR A 622 -16.12 -27.12 -21.72
CA THR A 622 -15.17 -27.50 -20.67
C THR A 622 -14.24 -28.60 -21.15
N VAL A 623 -12.96 -28.48 -20.80
CA VAL A 623 -11.94 -29.51 -21.02
C VAL A 623 -11.14 -29.70 -19.74
N VAL A 624 -10.89 -30.97 -19.38
CA VAL A 624 -10.06 -31.35 -18.24
C VAL A 624 -8.73 -31.88 -18.77
N LEU A 625 -7.63 -31.29 -18.34
CA LEU A 625 -6.27 -31.62 -18.75
C LEU A 625 -5.50 -32.15 -17.55
N GLY A 626 -4.62 -33.11 -17.75
CA GLY A 626 -3.76 -33.61 -16.68
C GLY A 626 -2.91 -34.79 -17.12
N ASP A 627 -2.24 -35.41 -16.16
CA ASP A 627 -1.49 -36.65 -16.38
C ASP A 627 -2.41 -37.73 -16.96
N VAL A 628 -1.89 -38.53 -17.90
CA VAL A 628 -2.66 -39.57 -18.60
C VAL A 628 -3.37 -40.53 -17.63
N THR A 629 -2.72 -40.94 -16.55
CA THR A 629 -3.34 -41.87 -15.58
C THR A 629 -4.45 -41.17 -14.80
N VAL A 630 -4.25 -39.91 -14.47
CA VAL A 630 -5.15 -39.11 -13.63
C VAL A 630 -6.41 -38.75 -14.40
N VAL A 631 -6.27 -38.34 -15.67
CA VAL A 631 -7.41 -38.05 -16.54
C VAL A 631 -8.24 -39.30 -16.79
N ALA A 632 -7.61 -40.46 -16.97
CA ALA A 632 -8.32 -41.73 -17.11
C ALA A 632 -9.12 -42.09 -15.84
N GLU A 633 -8.53 -41.94 -14.65
CA GLU A 633 -9.23 -42.13 -13.37
C GLU A 633 -10.41 -41.17 -13.20
N LEU A 634 -10.23 -39.90 -13.55
CA LEU A 634 -11.28 -38.88 -13.47
C LEU A 634 -12.42 -39.14 -14.46
N ALA A 635 -12.12 -39.74 -15.61
CA ALA A 635 -13.11 -40.07 -16.64
C ALA A 635 -14.00 -41.26 -16.25
N GLU A 636 -13.50 -42.18 -15.42
CA GLU A 636 -14.24 -43.34 -14.90
C GLU A 636 -14.96 -43.07 -13.57
N ALA A 637 -14.57 -42.02 -12.84
CA ALA A 637 -15.15 -41.71 -11.53
C ALA A 637 -16.67 -41.41 -11.64
N SER A 638 -17.49 -42.04 -10.79
CA SER A 638 -18.95 -41.77 -10.80
C SER A 638 -19.33 -40.42 -10.18
N ASN A 639 -18.53 -39.91 -9.24
CA ASN A 639 -18.78 -38.66 -8.52
C ASN A 639 -17.48 -37.86 -8.35
N ALA A 640 -17.60 -36.56 -8.02
CA ALA A 640 -16.44 -35.75 -7.62
C ALA A 640 -15.78 -36.32 -6.35
N ALA A 641 -14.45 -36.21 -6.27
CA ALA A 641 -13.71 -36.66 -5.09
C ALA A 641 -14.14 -35.87 -3.84
N PRO A 642 -14.37 -36.53 -2.69
CA PRO A 642 -14.76 -35.83 -1.48
C PRO A 642 -13.63 -34.91 -1.00
N LEU A 643 -13.98 -33.66 -0.71
CA LEU A 643 -13.06 -32.67 -0.13
C LEU A 643 -13.01 -32.81 1.38
N ARG A 644 -11.87 -32.42 1.97
CA ARG A 644 -11.73 -32.30 3.42
C ARG A 644 -12.76 -31.29 3.95
N ARG A 645 -13.37 -31.57 5.10
CA ARG A 645 -14.48 -30.77 5.66
C ARG A 645 -14.18 -29.28 5.72
N GLU A 646 -13.01 -28.89 6.20
CA GLU A 646 -12.62 -27.48 6.36
C GLU A 646 -12.37 -26.80 5.02
N ILE A 647 -11.86 -27.53 4.01
CA ILE A 647 -11.72 -27.04 2.63
C ILE A 647 -13.10 -26.81 2.02
N GLU A 648 -14.03 -27.75 2.18
CA GLU A 648 -15.40 -27.61 1.67
C GLU A 648 -16.15 -26.44 2.32
N GLN A 649 -15.91 -26.17 3.61
CA GLN A 649 -16.49 -25.02 4.30
C GLN A 649 -16.01 -23.69 3.71
N LEU A 650 -14.71 -23.55 3.44
CA LEU A 650 -14.17 -22.34 2.80
C LEU A 650 -14.55 -22.25 1.32
N ARG A 651 -14.68 -23.38 0.61
CA ARG A 651 -15.18 -23.40 -0.78
C ARG A 651 -16.57 -22.75 -0.87
N ARG A 652 -17.47 -23.03 0.07
CA ARG A 652 -18.85 -22.49 0.08
C ARG A 652 -18.94 -20.97 0.26
N VAL A 653 -17.90 -20.34 0.83
CA VAL A 653 -17.83 -18.88 1.00
C VAL A 653 -16.89 -18.22 -0.01
N SER A 654 -16.32 -19.00 -0.93
CA SER A 654 -15.51 -18.49 -2.03
C SER A 654 -16.37 -17.82 -3.11
N ASP A 655 -15.71 -17.05 -3.98
CA ASP A 655 -16.33 -16.34 -5.08
C ASP A 655 -15.62 -16.70 -6.39
N SER A 656 -16.35 -17.33 -7.31
CA SER A 656 -15.86 -17.75 -8.64
C SER A 656 -15.63 -16.62 -9.63
N THR A 657 -16.09 -15.40 -9.34
CA THR A 657 -15.85 -14.20 -10.16
C THR A 657 -14.65 -13.38 -9.69
N ARG A 658 -13.95 -13.84 -8.65
CA ARG A 658 -12.64 -13.30 -8.28
C ARG A 658 -11.63 -13.61 -9.37
N HIS A 659 -10.80 -12.64 -9.73
CA HIS A 659 -9.74 -12.86 -10.71
C HIS A 659 -8.77 -13.96 -10.27
N PHE A 660 -8.63 -14.13 -8.96
CA PHE A 660 -7.70 -15.07 -8.39
C PHE A 660 -8.25 -15.63 -7.07
N THR A 661 -8.27 -16.95 -6.90
CA THR A 661 -8.63 -17.62 -5.64
C THR A 661 -7.75 -18.86 -5.38
N LEU A 662 -7.05 -18.92 -4.26
CA LEU A 662 -6.34 -20.11 -3.76
C LEU A 662 -7.06 -20.68 -2.55
N LEU A 663 -7.37 -21.96 -2.60
CA LEU A 663 -7.89 -22.71 -1.48
C LEU A 663 -6.92 -23.85 -1.18
N PHE A 664 -6.38 -23.92 0.03
CA PHE A 664 -5.36 -24.92 0.35
C PHE A 664 -5.32 -25.29 1.84
N ALA A 665 -4.72 -26.45 2.13
CA ALA A 665 -4.37 -26.87 3.48
C ALA A 665 -2.88 -26.57 3.79
N PRO A 666 -2.56 -25.69 4.76
CA PRO A 666 -1.19 -25.29 5.09
C PRO A 666 -0.21 -26.45 5.39
N ASN A 667 -0.68 -27.52 6.01
CA ASN A 667 0.12 -28.69 6.36
C ASN A 667 0.79 -29.38 5.16
N VAL A 668 0.17 -29.34 3.98
CA VAL A 668 0.75 -29.92 2.76
C VAL A 668 2.03 -29.20 2.37
N LEU A 669 2.09 -27.88 2.56
CA LEU A 669 3.27 -27.08 2.26
C LEU A 669 4.42 -27.30 3.26
N LEU A 670 4.12 -27.81 4.46
CA LEU A 670 5.12 -28.13 5.50
C LEU A 670 5.78 -29.51 5.30
N GLY A 671 5.00 -30.50 4.85
CA GLY A 671 5.44 -31.87 4.58
C GLY A 671 5.98 -32.06 3.17
N ASP A 672 5.38 -32.98 2.42
CA ASP A 672 5.80 -33.38 1.07
C ASP A 672 5.82 -32.22 0.07
N GLY A 673 4.99 -31.20 0.30
CA GLY A 673 4.90 -29.98 -0.51
C GLY A 673 6.07 -29.02 -0.35
N ARG A 674 7.01 -29.26 0.57
CA ARG A 674 8.20 -28.42 0.74
C ARG A 674 9.07 -28.35 -0.51
N ASN A 675 9.12 -29.45 -1.26
CA ASN A 675 9.91 -29.54 -2.48
C ASN A 675 9.11 -29.13 -3.73
N TRP A 676 7.83 -28.80 -3.58
CA TRP A 676 7.00 -28.30 -4.68
C TRP A 676 7.28 -26.84 -5.02
N LEU A 677 8.23 -26.16 -4.35
CA LEU A 677 8.69 -24.79 -4.60
C LEU A 677 10.21 -24.71 -4.86
N PRO A 678 10.70 -24.10 -5.97
CA PRO A 678 12.10 -23.74 -6.15
C PRO A 678 12.63 -22.97 -4.96
N ALA A 679 13.93 -23.11 -4.71
CA ALA A 679 14.62 -22.43 -3.62
C ALA A 679 14.36 -20.92 -3.58
N ARG A 680 14.25 -20.26 -4.75
CA ARG A 680 13.91 -18.82 -4.88
C ARG A 680 12.60 -18.45 -4.17
N TYR A 681 11.62 -19.36 -4.15
CA TYR A 681 10.28 -19.14 -3.64
C TYR A 681 10.02 -19.85 -2.30
N GLN A 682 11.00 -20.49 -1.68
CA GLN A 682 10.83 -21.04 -0.32
C GLN A 682 10.60 -19.98 0.77
N PRO A 683 11.29 -18.83 0.77
CA PRO A 683 10.99 -17.76 1.72
C PRO A 683 9.52 -17.35 1.64
N LEU A 684 8.94 -17.43 0.44
CA LEU A 684 7.59 -17.00 0.16
C LEU A 684 6.60 -17.89 0.93
N ARG A 685 6.71 -19.20 0.72
CA ARG A 685 5.93 -20.20 1.44
C ARG A 685 6.04 -20.03 2.96
N ASP A 686 7.24 -19.82 3.48
CA ASP A 686 7.50 -19.74 4.91
C ASP A 686 6.81 -18.52 5.56
N GLY A 687 6.81 -17.38 4.88
CA GLY A 687 6.09 -16.20 5.37
C GLY A 687 4.57 -16.38 5.29
N LEU A 688 4.05 -17.06 4.27
CA LEU A 688 2.63 -17.38 4.16
C LEU A 688 2.18 -18.22 5.36
N LEU A 689 2.93 -19.29 5.66
CA LEU A 689 2.65 -20.20 6.77
C LEU A 689 2.76 -19.50 8.14
N SER A 690 3.72 -18.57 8.30
CA SER A 690 3.83 -17.74 9.51
C SER A 690 2.60 -16.86 9.74
N PHE A 691 1.90 -16.43 8.68
CA PHE A 691 0.75 -15.53 8.81
C PHE A 691 -0.55 -16.27 9.05
N VAL A 692 -0.82 -17.32 8.27
CA VAL A 692 -2.08 -18.09 8.37
C VAL A 692 -2.05 -19.06 9.55
N GLY A 693 -0.86 -19.31 10.09
CA GLY A 693 -0.61 -20.25 11.16
C GLY A 693 -0.42 -21.66 10.62
N GLU A 694 0.70 -22.29 10.96
CA GLU A 694 1.06 -23.65 10.55
C GLU A 694 0.03 -24.72 10.95
N GLN A 695 -0.81 -24.41 11.92
CA GLN A 695 -1.78 -25.32 12.50
C GLN A 695 -3.20 -25.12 11.95
N SER A 696 -3.43 -24.16 11.04
CA SER A 696 -4.75 -23.95 10.42
C SER A 696 -5.10 -25.11 9.48
N PRO A 697 -6.31 -25.69 9.56
CA PRO A 697 -6.71 -26.81 8.71
C PRO A 697 -7.02 -26.42 7.26
N ALA A 698 -7.42 -25.18 6.98
CA ALA A 698 -7.74 -24.71 5.64
C ALA A 698 -7.66 -23.17 5.55
N VAL A 699 -7.22 -22.68 4.39
CA VAL A 699 -7.06 -21.25 4.07
C VAL A 699 -7.57 -20.97 2.66
N LEU A 700 -8.29 -19.86 2.51
CA LEU A 700 -8.76 -19.27 1.27
C LEU A 700 -8.09 -17.89 1.10
N LEU A 701 -7.49 -17.65 -0.06
CA LEU A 701 -6.87 -16.37 -0.43
C LEU A 701 -7.50 -15.91 -1.74
N SER A 702 -8.07 -14.72 -1.78
CA SER A 702 -8.77 -14.20 -2.94
C SER A 702 -8.28 -12.80 -3.29
N LEU A 703 -8.13 -12.52 -4.59
CA LEU A 703 -7.72 -11.21 -5.10
C LEU A 703 -8.57 -10.78 -6.27
N HIS A 704 -8.77 -9.48 -6.39
CA HIS A 704 -9.45 -8.88 -7.54
C HIS A 704 -8.79 -7.55 -7.93
N ALA A 705 -8.33 -7.49 -9.18
CA ALA A 705 -7.87 -6.26 -9.84
C ALA A 705 -9.02 -5.64 -10.65
N GLY A 706 -9.65 -4.59 -10.12
CA GLY A 706 -10.74 -3.84 -10.77
C GLY A 706 -10.37 -2.36 -10.97
N GLN A 707 -11.34 -1.46 -10.78
CA GLN A 707 -11.10 -0.01 -10.60
C GLN A 707 -10.24 0.26 -9.33
N GLY A 708 -10.35 -0.62 -8.32
CA GLY A 708 -9.46 -0.69 -7.16
C GLY A 708 -8.87 -2.10 -7.02
N SER A 709 -7.91 -2.28 -6.12
CA SER A 709 -7.40 -3.60 -5.77
C SER A 709 -8.10 -4.13 -4.53
N TYR A 710 -8.50 -5.39 -4.54
CA TYR A 710 -9.10 -6.06 -3.38
C TYR A 710 -8.30 -7.30 -3.02
N ALA A 711 -8.05 -7.51 -1.73
CA ALA A 711 -7.44 -8.72 -1.21
C ALA A 711 -8.18 -9.21 0.02
N GLU A 712 -8.36 -10.53 0.09
CA GLU A 712 -9.08 -11.21 1.15
C GLU A 712 -8.37 -12.50 1.52
N VAL A 713 -8.26 -12.75 2.81
CA VAL A 713 -7.67 -13.95 3.37
C VAL A 713 -8.66 -14.47 4.41
N SER A 714 -9.16 -15.67 4.20
CA SER A 714 -10.05 -16.36 5.12
C SER A 714 -9.41 -17.66 5.58
N TRP A 715 -9.46 -17.96 6.87
CA TRP A 715 -8.89 -19.18 7.41
C TRP A 715 -9.80 -19.79 8.46
N MET A 716 -9.74 -21.12 8.52
CA MET A 716 -10.44 -21.90 9.53
C MET A 716 -9.59 -21.97 10.80
N PRO A 717 -10.17 -21.72 11.99
CA PRO A 717 -9.50 -22.00 13.25
C PRO A 717 -9.47 -23.52 13.51
N ARG A 718 -8.60 -23.96 14.43
CA ARG A 718 -8.66 -25.33 14.95
C ARG A 718 -9.89 -25.51 15.84
N ALA A 719 -10.31 -26.76 16.01
CA ALA A 719 -11.48 -27.11 16.82
C ALA A 719 -11.35 -26.71 18.30
N ASP A 720 -10.13 -26.55 18.81
CA ASP A 720 -9.78 -26.25 20.20
C ASP A 720 -9.41 -24.76 20.45
N ALA A 721 -9.35 -23.94 19.40
CA ALA A 721 -8.95 -22.54 19.52
C ALA A 721 -10.10 -21.65 20.05
N ARG A 722 -9.82 -20.81 21.05
CA ARG A 722 -10.76 -19.76 21.52
C ARG A 722 -10.79 -18.59 20.54
N ALA A 723 -12.00 -18.10 20.24
CA ALA A 723 -12.23 -17.07 19.23
C ALA A 723 -11.51 -15.73 19.52
N ALA A 724 -11.60 -15.22 20.75
CA ALA A 724 -11.00 -13.94 21.14
C ALA A 724 -9.46 -13.95 21.01
N GLY A 725 -8.80 -14.99 21.55
CA GLY A 725 -7.34 -15.09 21.49
C GLY A 725 -6.80 -15.27 20.06
N HIS A 726 -7.59 -15.85 19.16
CA HIS A 726 -7.20 -15.98 17.75
C HIS A 726 -7.24 -14.63 17.03
N LEU A 727 -8.29 -13.83 17.24
CA LEU A 727 -8.41 -12.47 16.67
C LEU A 727 -7.29 -11.54 17.13
N GLU A 728 -6.94 -11.59 18.42
CA GLU A 728 -5.81 -10.83 18.97
C GLU A 728 -4.50 -11.23 18.28
N TRP A 729 -4.21 -12.53 18.19
CA TRP A 729 -3.02 -13.04 17.49
C TRP A 729 -2.95 -12.58 16.03
N LEU A 730 -4.09 -12.59 15.32
CA LEU A 730 -4.17 -12.15 13.92
C LEU A 730 -3.92 -10.67 13.75
N SER A 731 -4.52 -9.86 14.63
CA SER A 731 -4.29 -8.42 14.68
C SER A 731 -2.81 -8.12 14.95
N GLU A 732 -2.19 -8.82 15.90
CA GLU A 732 -0.75 -8.72 16.16
C GLU A 732 0.09 -9.13 14.95
N GLN A 733 -0.28 -10.21 14.24
CA GLN A 733 0.42 -10.61 13.03
C GLN A 733 0.35 -9.51 11.97
N LEU A 734 -0.85 -8.98 11.66
CA LEU A 734 -1.01 -7.89 10.69
C LEU A 734 -0.25 -6.63 11.09
N GLN A 735 -0.35 -6.20 12.34
CA GLN A 735 0.36 -5.00 12.83
C GLN A 735 1.88 -5.13 12.74
N SER A 736 2.42 -6.35 12.80
CA SER A 736 3.86 -6.56 12.65
C SER A 736 4.36 -6.38 11.20
N TRP A 737 3.49 -6.39 10.20
CA TRP A 737 3.87 -6.42 8.77
C TRP A 737 4.72 -5.26 8.24
N PRO A 738 4.56 -4.01 8.68
CA PRO A 738 5.33 -2.91 8.10
C PRO A 738 6.78 -2.88 8.56
N ILE A 739 7.01 -3.05 9.88
CA ILE A 739 8.33 -3.40 10.43
C ILE A 739 8.83 -4.62 9.66
N ARG A 740 7.91 -5.54 9.33
CA ARG A 740 8.29 -6.73 8.62
C ARG A 740 8.84 -6.53 7.20
N THR A 741 8.32 -5.53 6.53
CA THR A 741 8.75 -5.21 5.17
C THR A 741 10.10 -4.50 5.17
N GLU A 742 10.33 -3.65 6.18
CA GLU A 742 11.55 -2.87 6.33
C GLU A 742 12.80 -3.74 6.54
N GLU A 743 12.77 -4.72 7.44
CA GLU A 743 13.96 -5.58 7.63
C GLU A 743 14.26 -6.44 6.40
N LEU A 744 13.24 -6.87 5.65
CA LEU A 744 13.44 -7.66 4.44
C LEU A 744 14.15 -6.83 3.38
N LEU A 745 13.67 -5.61 3.11
CA LEU A 745 14.26 -4.70 2.14
C LEU A 745 15.68 -4.29 2.56
N ALA A 746 15.93 -4.06 3.85
CA ALA A 746 17.26 -3.72 4.37
C ALA A 746 18.31 -4.82 4.10
N ARG A 747 17.88 -6.09 4.06
CA ARG A 747 18.73 -7.26 3.80
C ARG A 747 18.94 -7.54 2.30
N ARG A 748 18.35 -6.76 1.40
CA ARG A 748 18.43 -6.98 -0.06
C ARG A 748 19.25 -5.89 -0.74
N ALA A 749 19.96 -6.27 -1.80
CA ALA A 749 20.65 -5.31 -2.63
C ALA A 749 19.65 -4.62 -3.56
N VAL A 750 19.13 -3.47 -3.12
CA VAL A 750 18.28 -2.59 -3.92
C VAL A 750 19.15 -1.84 -4.92
N ASN A 751 18.86 -1.98 -6.22
CA ASN A 751 19.55 -1.21 -7.25
C ASN A 751 18.84 0.15 -7.46
N PRO A 752 19.49 1.14 -8.09
CA PRO A 752 18.88 2.47 -8.30
C PRO A 752 17.60 2.45 -9.16
N VAL A 753 17.41 1.43 -10.00
CA VAL A 753 16.28 1.33 -10.95
C VAL A 753 14.96 1.12 -10.20
N TRP A 754 14.96 0.29 -9.15
CA TRP A 754 13.74 0.01 -8.38
C TRP A 754 13.78 0.55 -6.95
N GLN A 755 14.81 1.32 -6.59
CA GLN A 755 14.89 2.02 -5.29
C GLN A 755 13.63 2.85 -4.95
N PRO A 756 13.03 3.62 -5.88
CA PRO A 756 11.80 4.35 -5.57
C PRO A 756 10.64 3.43 -5.19
N LEU A 757 10.54 2.25 -5.82
CA LEU A 757 9.52 1.26 -5.49
C LEU A 757 9.82 0.64 -4.13
N ALA A 758 11.08 0.29 -3.83
CA ALA A 758 11.51 -0.24 -2.54
C ALA A 758 11.13 0.71 -1.38
N GLU A 759 11.43 2.00 -1.52
CA GLU A 759 11.12 3.03 -0.54
C GLU A 759 9.61 3.18 -0.32
N ARG A 760 8.81 3.10 -1.40
CA ARG A 760 7.35 3.14 -1.32
C ARG A 760 6.72 1.84 -0.81
N THR A 761 7.41 0.71 -0.89
CA THR A 761 6.84 -0.61 -0.57
C THR A 761 6.45 -0.71 0.89
N ARG A 762 7.29 -0.20 1.80
CA ARG A 762 6.95 -0.12 3.23
C ARG A 762 5.63 0.63 3.43
N SER A 763 5.52 1.80 2.82
CA SER A 763 4.33 2.64 2.92
C SER A 763 3.09 1.94 2.39
N MET A 764 3.19 1.27 1.25
CA MET A 764 2.07 0.49 0.70
C MET A 764 1.62 -0.62 1.65
N VAL A 765 2.55 -1.24 2.38
CA VAL A 765 2.23 -2.23 3.41
C VAL A 765 1.65 -1.60 4.68
N ASP A 766 2.20 -0.48 5.14
CA ASP A 766 1.63 0.34 6.23
C ASP A 766 0.16 0.65 5.94
N PHE A 767 -0.14 1.12 4.73
CA PHE A 767 -1.50 1.37 4.29
C PHE A 767 -2.35 0.10 4.32
N ALA A 768 -1.87 -0.99 3.72
CA ALA A 768 -2.65 -2.22 3.65
C ALA A 768 -3.02 -2.74 5.05
N VAL A 769 -2.14 -2.56 6.04
CA VAL A 769 -2.36 -2.94 7.44
C VAL A 769 -3.27 -1.95 8.16
N GLU A 770 -3.08 -0.65 7.93
CA GLU A 770 -3.91 0.40 8.52
C GLU A 770 -5.38 0.26 8.09
N TYR A 771 -5.59 -0.12 6.83
CA TYR A 771 -6.91 -0.27 6.22
C TYR A 771 -7.39 -1.72 6.14
N ALA A 772 -6.65 -2.70 6.69
CA ALA A 772 -7.16 -4.06 6.83
C ALA A 772 -8.29 -4.10 7.87
N ARG A 773 -9.38 -4.77 7.54
CA ARG A 773 -10.46 -5.09 8.47
C ARG A 773 -10.47 -6.58 8.73
N ILE A 774 -10.64 -6.97 9.99
CA ILE A 774 -10.71 -8.37 10.41
C ILE A 774 -12.06 -8.58 11.08
N ALA A 775 -12.75 -9.65 10.71
CA ALA A 775 -13.96 -10.06 11.40
C ALA A 775 -14.07 -11.58 11.43
N GLN A 776 -14.82 -12.07 12.42
CA GLN A 776 -15.32 -13.44 12.40
C GLN A 776 -16.60 -13.50 11.57
N VAL A 777 -16.64 -14.40 10.58
CA VAL A 777 -17.82 -14.64 9.75
C VAL A 777 -18.24 -16.09 9.94
N GLY A 778 -19.25 -16.30 10.78
CA GLY A 778 -19.66 -17.66 11.19
C GLY A 778 -18.52 -18.39 11.90
N ARG A 779 -18.01 -19.47 11.28
CA ARG A 779 -16.94 -20.32 11.83
C ARG A 779 -15.53 -20.04 11.32
N HIS A 780 -15.37 -19.09 10.39
CA HIS A 780 -14.06 -18.70 9.86
C HIS A 780 -13.76 -17.26 10.21
N TYR A 781 -12.48 -16.91 10.12
CA TYR A 781 -12.02 -15.53 10.24
C TYR A 781 -11.64 -15.02 8.87
N THR A 782 -11.97 -13.76 8.60
CA THR A 782 -11.64 -13.10 7.35
C THR A 782 -10.93 -11.79 7.66
N ALA A 783 -9.79 -11.57 7.02
CA ALA A 783 -9.18 -10.26 6.89
C ALA A 783 -9.28 -9.81 5.44
N ASN A 784 -9.80 -8.61 5.21
CA ASN A 784 -9.83 -8.02 3.89
C ASN A 784 -9.33 -6.58 3.88
N VAL A 785 -8.80 -6.18 2.73
CA VAL A 785 -8.26 -4.85 2.49
C VAL A 785 -8.62 -4.42 1.09
N VAL A 786 -8.88 -3.12 0.94
CA VAL A 786 -9.06 -2.51 -0.38
C VAL A 786 -8.02 -1.43 -0.58
N GLY A 787 -7.31 -1.57 -1.70
CA GLY A 787 -6.29 -0.67 -2.19
C GLY A 787 -6.73 0.12 -3.42
N PRO A 788 -5.93 1.12 -3.84
CA PRO A 788 -6.13 1.82 -5.10
C PRO A 788 -5.77 0.87 -6.26
N GLY A 789 -6.26 1.14 -7.47
CA GLY A 789 -6.02 0.30 -8.65
C GLY A 789 -4.56 -0.16 -8.80
N PRO A 790 -3.56 0.75 -8.66
CA PRO A 790 -2.16 0.38 -8.82
C PRO A 790 -1.51 -0.47 -7.73
N ALA A 791 -2.12 -0.62 -6.55
CA ALA A 791 -1.41 -1.27 -5.44
C ALA A 791 -1.09 -2.73 -5.71
N LEU A 792 -1.97 -3.46 -6.40
CA LEU A 792 -1.75 -4.88 -6.65
C LEU A 792 -0.49 -5.13 -7.48
N HIS A 793 -0.35 -4.46 -8.63
CA HIS A 793 0.79 -4.66 -9.51
C HIS A 793 2.09 -4.09 -8.93
N ASN A 794 2.02 -3.00 -8.16
CA ASN A 794 3.17 -2.44 -7.47
C ASN A 794 3.68 -3.35 -6.35
N LEU A 795 2.79 -3.94 -5.56
CA LEU A 795 3.16 -4.90 -4.51
C LEU A 795 3.69 -6.21 -5.12
N LEU A 796 3.10 -6.67 -6.22
CA LEU A 796 3.59 -7.81 -7.00
C LEU A 796 5.02 -7.58 -7.50
N LEU A 797 5.25 -6.46 -8.18
CA LEU A 797 6.55 -6.10 -8.73
C LEU A 797 7.59 -5.92 -7.61
N ALA A 798 7.23 -5.22 -6.53
CA ALA A 798 8.09 -5.03 -5.38
C ALA A 798 8.53 -6.37 -4.78
N ALA A 799 7.60 -7.31 -4.63
CA ALA A 799 7.91 -8.61 -4.07
C ALA A 799 8.77 -9.47 -5.02
N ASP A 800 8.51 -9.48 -6.33
CA ASP A 800 9.34 -10.22 -7.30
C ASP A 800 10.78 -9.66 -7.33
N LEU A 801 10.92 -8.33 -7.38
CA LEU A 801 12.22 -7.66 -7.35
C LEU A 801 12.95 -7.90 -6.02
N THR A 802 12.24 -7.90 -4.90
CA THR A 802 12.82 -8.19 -3.58
C THR A 802 13.36 -9.62 -3.51
N LEU A 803 12.67 -10.60 -4.10
CA LEU A 803 13.11 -11.99 -4.16
C LEU A 803 14.22 -12.25 -5.18
N GLY A 804 14.15 -11.55 -6.32
CA GLY A 804 15.18 -11.60 -7.36
C GLY A 804 16.47 -10.90 -6.93
N SER A 805 16.39 -9.96 -6.00
CA SER A 805 17.54 -9.22 -5.51
C SER A 805 18.43 -10.09 -4.61
N PRO A 806 19.76 -10.07 -4.84
CA PRO A 806 20.67 -10.80 -3.98
C PRO A 806 20.59 -10.25 -2.55
N SER A 807 20.79 -11.10 -1.56
CA SER A 807 20.98 -10.63 -0.20
C SER A 807 22.19 -9.69 -0.18
N ARG A 808 22.07 -8.57 0.54
CA ARG A 808 23.25 -7.81 0.96
C ARG A 808 24.04 -8.76 1.84
N SER A 809 25.06 -9.40 1.29
CA SER A 809 26.13 -9.94 2.12
C SER A 809 26.63 -8.80 3.00
N ALA A 810 27.00 -9.10 4.24
CA ALA A 810 27.64 -8.15 5.15
C ALA A 810 29.06 -7.77 4.67
N SER A 811 29.18 -7.32 3.42
CA SER A 811 30.40 -7.00 2.69
C SER A 811 30.19 -5.71 1.89
N GLY A 812 29.75 -4.67 2.58
CA GLY A 812 29.57 -3.32 2.03
C GLY A 812 30.08 -2.23 2.96
N ASP A 813 30.93 -2.58 3.93
CA ASP A 813 31.65 -1.61 4.76
C ASP A 813 33.15 -1.75 4.45
N PRO A 814 33.81 -0.71 3.91
CA PRO A 814 35.24 -0.76 3.62
C PRO A 814 36.01 -0.64 4.94
N GLY A 815 36.10 -1.74 5.69
CA GLY A 815 36.79 -1.69 6.99
C GLY A 815 36.74 -2.91 7.89
N VAL A 816 36.18 -4.05 7.48
CA VAL A 816 36.20 -5.29 8.30
C VAL A 816 37.00 -6.36 7.57
N PRO A 817 38.02 -6.97 8.20
CA PRO A 817 38.90 -7.93 7.52
C PRO A 817 38.09 -9.15 7.10
N VAL A 818 38.32 -9.59 5.87
CA VAL A 818 37.85 -10.86 5.32
C VAL A 818 38.19 -11.97 6.32
N ALA A 819 37.17 -12.63 6.89
CA ALA A 819 37.39 -13.78 7.74
C ALA A 819 38.10 -14.87 6.91
N GLU A 820 39.35 -15.15 7.26
CA GLU A 820 40.16 -16.19 6.63
C GLU A 820 39.39 -17.51 6.58
N GLN A 821 39.36 -18.15 5.40
CA GLN A 821 38.81 -19.49 5.24
C GLN A 821 39.63 -20.46 6.08
N ARG A 822 39.04 -20.98 7.16
CA ARG A 822 39.70 -21.97 8.02
C ARG A 822 39.85 -23.29 7.28
N THR A 823 41.03 -23.92 7.37
CA THR A 823 41.25 -25.26 6.82
C THR A 823 40.49 -26.32 7.61
N VAL A 824 40.40 -27.53 7.05
CA VAL A 824 39.74 -28.71 7.66
C VAL A 824 40.26 -28.96 9.08
N GLU A 825 41.57 -28.92 9.24
CA GLU A 825 42.28 -29.19 10.49
C GLU A 825 42.02 -28.09 11.53
N GLN A 826 41.86 -26.84 11.09
CA GLN A 826 41.53 -25.71 11.96
C GLN A 826 40.09 -25.79 12.47
N TRP A 827 39.16 -26.32 11.66
CA TRP A 827 37.80 -26.60 12.11
C TRP A 827 37.74 -27.75 13.12
N LEU A 828 38.49 -28.82 12.86
CA LEU A 828 38.56 -29.98 13.74
C LEU A 828 39.27 -29.69 15.08
N ALA A 829 40.13 -28.68 15.11
CA ALA A 829 40.82 -28.20 16.32
C ALA A 829 40.00 -27.20 17.14
N LEU A 830 38.85 -26.72 16.64
CA LEU A 830 38.06 -25.71 17.33
C LEU A 830 37.48 -26.26 18.64
N PRO A 831 37.67 -25.58 19.78
CA PRO A 831 37.07 -26.00 21.04
C PRO A 831 35.55 -25.74 21.01
N ALA A 832 34.77 -26.74 21.41
CA ALA A 832 33.33 -26.65 21.57
C ALA A 832 32.86 -27.45 22.79
N ASP A 833 31.62 -27.21 23.17
CA ASP A 833 30.93 -27.90 24.26
C ASP A 833 29.89 -28.87 23.68
N LEU A 834 29.83 -30.07 24.23
CA LEU A 834 28.84 -31.09 23.93
C LEU A 834 28.36 -31.70 25.25
N VAL A 835 27.17 -31.29 25.68
CA VAL A 835 26.53 -31.77 26.91
C VAL A 835 25.21 -32.44 26.53
N VAL A 836 25.13 -33.74 26.74
CA VAL A 836 23.98 -34.59 26.41
C VAL A 836 23.64 -35.45 27.61
N GLU A 837 22.50 -35.17 28.24
CA GLU A 837 21.94 -36.00 29.31
C GLU A 837 21.28 -37.27 28.73
N GLN A 838 20.28 -37.09 27.86
CA GLN A 838 19.63 -38.15 27.09
C GLN A 838 18.95 -37.59 25.83
N GLN A 839 19.51 -37.84 24.64
CA GLN A 839 18.96 -37.38 23.36
C GLN A 839 19.25 -38.38 22.22
N ALA A 840 18.48 -38.32 21.13
CA ALA A 840 18.75 -39.10 19.92
C ALA A 840 19.93 -38.52 19.12
N LEU A 841 20.69 -39.37 18.43
CA LEU A 841 21.90 -39.01 17.68
C LEU A 841 21.67 -37.86 16.66
N ASP A 842 20.54 -37.84 15.97
CA ASP A 842 20.17 -36.81 15.00
C ASP A 842 19.95 -35.44 15.64
N ALA A 843 19.28 -35.39 16.79
CA ALA A 843 19.11 -34.18 17.59
C ALA A 843 20.45 -33.64 18.08
N VAL A 844 21.33 -34.51 18.59
CA VAL A 844 22.67 -34.12 19.07
C VAL A 844 23.54 -33.56 17.94
N VAL A 845 23.46 -34.13 16.73
CA VAL A 845 24.17 -33.62 15.54
C VAL A 845 23.62 -32.26 15.12
N SER A 846 22.29 -32.06 15.16
CA SER A 846 21.65 -30.78 14.85
C SER A 846 22.08 -29.67 15.82
N ASP A 847 22.16 -29.98 17.12
CA ASP A 847 22.62 -29.04 18.15
C ASP A 847 24.10 -28.68 17.97
N LEU A 848 24.94 -29.66 17.61
CA LEU A 848 26.36 -29.45 17.33
C LEU A 848 26.56 -28.56 16.08
N VAL A 849 25.81 -28.79 14.99
CA VAL A 849 25.84 -27.94 13.79
C VAL A 849 25.42 -26.51 14.12
N THR A 850 24.37 -26.35 14.92
CA THR A 850 23.88 -25.04 15.36
C THR A 850 24.95 -24.29 16.17
N THR A 851 25.66 -25.00 17.05
CA THR A 851 26.75 -24.46 17.88
C THR A 851 27.96 -24.04 17.05
N LEU A 852 28.33 -24.83 16.04
CA LEU A 852 29.42 -24.51 15.12
C LEU A 852 29.09 -23.32 14.21
N GLN A 853 27.84 -23.20 13.75
CA GLN A 853 27.36 -22.04 12.99
C GLN A 853 27.41 -20.74 13.83
N ALA A 854 27.08 -20.82 15.12
CA ALA A 854 27.17 -19.68 16.04
C ALA A 854 28.62 -19.25 16.31
N THR A 855 29.58 -20.18 16.20
CA THR A 855 31.00 -19.94 16.56
C THR A 855 31.89 -19.58 15.36
N GLY A 856 31.53 -20.00 14.13
CA GLY A 856 32.37 -19.76 12.95
C GLY A 856 31.64 -19.35 11.66
N GLY A 857 30.37 -18.95 11.76
CA GLY A 857 29.64 -18.31 10.66
C GLY A 857 29.20 -19.26 9.52
N PRO A 858 28.81 -18.71 8.36
CA PRO A 858 28.22 -19.46 7.24
C PRO A 858 29.18 -20.45 6.55
N ASN A 859 30.47 -20.44 6.91
CA ASN A 859 31.48 -21.37 6.39
C ASN A 859 31.76 -22.56 7.34
N SER A 860 30.85 -22.84 8.28
CA SER A 860 30.97 -23.96 9.21
C SER A 860 30.76 -25.32 8.52
N PRO A 861 31.45 -26.37 8.99
CA PRO A 861 31.36 -27.69 8.38
C PRO A 861 29.97 -28.27 8.55
N GLN A 862 29.39 -28.78 7.47
CA GLN A 862 28.13 -29.50 7.54
C GLN A 862 28.36 -30.89 8.14
N ILE A 863 27.53 -31.32 9.09
CA ILE A 863 27.59 -32.66 9.67
C ILE A 863 26.31 -33.41 9.27
N THR A 864 26.44 -34.54 8.57
CA THR A 864 25.28 -35.29 8.04
C THR A 864 25.38 -36.78 8.40
N ILE A 865 24.26 -37.37 8.82
CA ILE A 865 24.16 -38.81 9.10
C ILE A 865 23.67 -39.52 7.83
N VAL A 866 24.47 -40.45 7.30
CA VAL A 866 24.13 -41.18 6.08
C VAL A 866 23.29 -42.41 6.42
N GLY A 867 21.98 -42.22 6.62
CA GLY A 867 21.15 -43.33 7.14
C GLY A 867 21.02 -44.57 6.26
N ALA A 868 21.19 -44.46 4.94
CA ALA A 868 21.23 -45.64 4.08
C ALA A 868 22.40 -46.56 4.49
N ASP A 869 23.54 -45.97 4.87
CA ASP A 869 24.74 -46.70 5.30
C ASP A 869 24.53 -47.35 6.68
N LEU A 870 23.82 -46.66 7.57
CA LEU A 870 23.48 -47.18 8.89
C LEU A 870 22.51 -48.36 8.80
N GLN A 871 21.51 -48.30 7.91
CA GLN A 871 20.52 -49.38 7.71
C GLN A 871 21.16 -50.67 7.21
N LEU A 872 22.17 -50.58 6.33
CA LEU A 872 22.89 -51.75 5.82
C LEU A 872 23.59 -52.57 6.91
N ASP A 873 24.00 -51.92 8.01
CA ASP A 873 24.61 -52.58 9.17
C ASP A 873 23.61 -52.78 10.34
N GLY A 874 22.31 -52.59 10.09
CA GLY A 874 21.24 -52.77 11.08
C GLY A 874 21.19 -51.71 12.18
N ILE A 875 21.74 -50.51 11.93
CA ILE A 875 21.83 -49.41 12.88
C ILE A 875 20.72 -48.40 12.58
N THR A 876 20.00 -47.95 13.60
CA THR A 876 18.93 -46.93 13.45
C THR A 876 19.47 -45.52 13.67
N ARG A 877 18.87 -44.52 13.01
CA ARG A 877 19.21 -43.10 13.20
C ARG A 877 18.85 -42.56 14.60
N ASN A 878 17.89 -43.21 15.28
CA ASN A 878 17.38 -42.80 16.59
C ASN A 878 18.16 -43.41 17.76
N GLN A 879 19.43 -43.77 17.56
CA GLN A 879 20.30 -44.27 18.62
C GLN A 879 20.34 -43.26 19.79
N GLN A 880 20.09 -43.75 21.00
CA GLN A 880 19.97 -42.92 22.20
C GLN A 880 21.34 -42.68 22.81
N ILE A 881 21.77 -41.41 22.83
CA ILE A 881 23.00 -40.95 23.47
C ILE A 881 22.65 -40.54 24.90
N ARG A 882 23.40 -41.05 25.88
CA ARG A 882 23.22 -40.73 27.31
C ARG A 882 24.52 -40.33 27.93
N ASN A 883 24.49 -39.48 28.96
CA ASN A 883 25.61 -39.17 29.86
C ASN A 883 26.93 -38.81 29.13
N LEU A 884 26.89 -37.82 28.24
CA LEU A 884 28.07 -37.28 27.55
C LEU A 884 28.23 -35.81 27.93
N ASP A 885 29.23 -35.47 28.75
CA ASP A 885 29.56 -34.08 29.10
C ASP A 885 31.03 -33.83 28.75
N LEU A 886 31.27 -33.15 27.64
CA LEU A 886 32.58 -32.77 27.15
C LEU A 886 32.58 -31.28 26.86
N ARG A 887 33.40 -30.51 27.57
CA ARG A 887 33.48 -29.05 27.44
C ARG A 887 34.88 -28.61 27.04
N ALA A 888 34.94 -27.54 26.25
CA ALA A 888 36.16 -26.96 25.71
C ALA A 888 37.06 -28.00 25.02
N ARG A 889 36.46 -28.98 24.35
CA ARG A 889 37.20 -30.04 23.64
C ARG A 889 37.22 -29.77 22.14
N PRO A 890 38.30 -30.12 21.42
CA PRO A 890 38.35 -30.03 19.97
C PRO A 890 37.19 -30.77 19.30
N LEU A 891 36.62 -30.21 18.23
CA LEU A 891 35.51 -30.82 17.48
C LEU A 891 35.79 -32.28 17.08
N ARG A 892 37.04 -32.63 16.73
CA ARG A 892 37.42 -34.02 16.43
C ARG A 892 37.23 -34.98 17.61
N GLU A 893 37.48 -34.54 18.84
CA GLU A 893 37.29 -35.34 20.04
C GLU A 893 35.80 -35.51 20.34
N LEU A 894 35.01 -34.46 20.13
CA LEU A 894 33.56 -34.49 20.29
C LEU A 894 32.90 -35.45 19.30
N LEU A 895 33.26 -35.36 18.02
CA LEU A 895 32.75 -36.26 16.97
C LEU A 895 33.11 -37.72 17.25
N THR A 896 34.35 -37.97 17.69
CA THR A 896 34.82 -39.32 18.04
C THR A 896 34.08 -39.85 19.26
N ALA A 897 33.89 -39.06 20.31
CA ALA A 897 33.13 -39.46 21.49
C ALA A 897 31.65 -39.71 21.19
N LEU A 898 31.06 -38.89 20.32
CA LEU A 898 29.67 -39.02 19.86
C LEU A 898 29.45 -40.34 19.13
N VAL A 899 30.23 -40.65 18.09
CA VAL A 899 30.05 -41.90 17.32
C VAL A 899 30.40 -43.15 18.13
N ARG A 900 31.29 -43.04 19.13
CA ARG A 900 31.57 -44.13 20.09
C ARG A 900 30.38 -44.39 21.01
N ARG A 901 29.76 -43.34 21.53
CA ARG A 901 28.60 -43.47 22.41
C ARG A 901 27.35 -43.90 21.65
N ALA A 902 27.25 -43.55 20.37
CA ALA A 902 26.19 -43.97 19.46
C ALA A 902 26.36 -45.41 18.94
N ASN A 903 27.53 -46.02 19.16
CA ASN A 903 27.84 -47.31 18.58
C ASN A 903 26.95 -48.40 19.18
N PRO A 904 26.43 -49.35 18.38
CA PRO A 904 25.55 -50.42 18.89
C PRO A 904 26.16 -51.26 20.02
N ILE A 905 27.49 -51.38 20.03
CA ILE A 905 28.26 -52.05 21.08
C ILE A 905 29.19 -51.01 21.70
N GLN A 906 29.10 -50.82 23.01
CA GLN A 906 30.00 -49.89 23.70
C GLN A 906 31.44 -50.45 23.67
N VAL A 907 32.40 -49.63 23.23
CA VAL A 907 33.82 -50.02 23.12
C VAL A 907 34.72 -49.05 23.89
N ASP A 908 35.76 -49.60 24.51
CA ASP A 908 36.76 -48.82 25.27
C ASP A 908 37.77 -48.10 24.37
N ASP A 909 37.95 -48.57 23.13
CA ASP A 909 38.83 -47.96 22.13
C ASP A 909 38.11 -47.80 20.77
N ALA A 910 38.24 -46.62 20.16
CA ALA A 910 37.71 -46.28 18.84
C ALA A 910 38.36 -47.11 17.72
N LYS A 911 39.60 -47.59 17.94
CA LYS A 911 40.33 -48.44 16.99
C LYS A 911 39.80 -49.88 16.92
N SER A 912 39.03 -50.30 17.93
CA SER A 912 38.45 -51.65 17.99
C SER A 912 37.64 -52.00 16.74
N ALA A 913 37.75 -53.24 16.27
CA ALA A 913 36.94 -53.76 15.17
C ALA A 913 35.43 -53.74 15.49
N ALA A 914 35.04 -53.68 16.77
CA ALA A 914 33.66 -53.56 17.20
C ALA A 914 33.08 -52.13 17.08
N GLN A 915 33.91 -51.11 16.80
CA GLN A 915 33.47 -49.74 16.51
C GLN A 915 32.97 -49.66 15.05
N LYS A 916 31.65 -49.83 14.87
CA LYS A 916 30.98 -49.81 13.57
C LYS A 916 30.73 -48.40 13.06
N LEU A 917 30.28 -47.47 13.91
CA LEU A 917 30.04 -46.08 13.53
C LEU A 917 31.35 -45.28 13.51
N ILE A 918 31.55 -44.49 12.47
CA ILE A 918 32.71 -43.59 12.32
C ILE A 918 32.25 -42.26 11.72
N TRP A 919 33.10 -41.23 11.84
CA TRP A 919 32.96 -40.01 11.06
C TRP A 919 34.04 -39.99 9.97
N VAL A 920 33.73 -39.45 8.81
CA VAL A 920 34.64 -39.26 7.68
C VAL A 920 34.45 -37.87 7.07
N ILE A 921 35.45 -37.38 6.36
CA ILE A 921 35.40 -36.08 5.69
C ILE A 921 35.18 -36.33 4.21
N SER A 922 34.16 -35.68 3.63
CA SER A 922 33.87 -35.70 2.20
C SER A 922 33.94 -34.29 1.63
N GLN A 923 34.42 -34.21 0.38
CA GLN A 923 34.31 -32.99 -0.44
C GLN A 923 33.13 -33.04 -1.41
N GLU A 924 32.49 -34.21 -1.58
CA GLU A 924 31.30 -34.35 -2.41
C GLU A 924 30.06 -33.92 -1.62
N GLY A 925 29.46 -32.78 -2.00
CA GLY A 925 28.16 -32.35 -1.47
C GLY A 925 28.00 -30.84 -1.26
N ALA A 926 29.07 -30.05 -1.23
CA ALA A 926 28.96 -28.61 -1.09
C ALA A 926 28.82 -27.93 -2.46
N GLN A 927 27.61 -27.44 -2.80
CA GLN A 927 27.47 -26.39 -3.82
C GLN A 927 28.16 -25.12 -3.29
N GLY A 928 29.49 -25.03 -3.49
CA GLY A 928 30.33 -23.94 -2.98
C GLY A 928 31.65 -24.34 -2.30
N GLY A 929 32.08 -25.61 -2.33
CA GLY A 929 33.43 -26.01 -1.86
C GLY A 929 33.63 -26.06 -0.34
N GLY A 930 32.54 -26.09 0.45
CA GLY A 930 32.58 -26.21 1.90
C GLY A 930 32.86 -27.64 2.41
N LEU A 931 33.36 -27.74 3.64
CA LEU A 931 33.68 -29.01 4.31
C LEU A 931 32.40 -29.78 4.71
N VAL A 932 32.31 -31.08 4.38
CA VAL A 932 31.23 -31.97 4.85
C VAL A 932 31.81 -33.11 5.70
N VAL A 933 31.32 -33.25 6.92
CA VAL A 933 31.57 -34.38 7.83
C VAL A 933 30.40 -35.34 7.75
N LEU A 934 30.67 -36.59 7.38
CA LEU A 934 29.66 -37.64 7.28
C LEU A 934 29.80 -38.61 8.45
N ILE A 935 28.69 -38.90 9.13
CA ILE A 935 28.59 -40.01 10.08
C ILE A 935 28.06 -41.23 9.32
N THR A 936 28.89 -42.26 9.20
CA THR A 936 28.63 -43.47 8.42
C THR A 936 29.20 -44.71 9.14
N THR A 937 29.15 -45.88 8.52
CA THR A 937 29.72 -47.12 9.07
C THR A 937 31.08 -47.43 8.48
N ARG A 938 31.91 -48.17 9.23
CA ARG A 938 33.24 -48.62 8.80
C ARG A 938 33.17 -49.47 7.53
N THR A 939 32.11 -50.25 7.35
CA THR A 939 31.84 -51.07 6.15
C THR A 939 31.54 -50.18 4.94
N ALA A 940 30.60 -49.24 5.09
CA ALA A 940 30.20 -48.33 4.02
C ALA A 940 31.34 -47.39 3.61
N ALA A 941 32.15 -46.93 4.57
CA ALA A 941 33.31 -46.10 4.27
C ALA A 941 34.37 -46.82 3.44
N ARG A 942 34.62 -48.10 3.69
CA ARG A 942 35.53 -48.92 2.87
C ARG A 942 34.98 -49.17 1.48
N GLN A 943 33.68 -49.45 1.36
CA GLN A 943 33.03 -49.68 0.06
C GLN A 943 33.02 -48.42 -0.82
N LYS A 944 32.83 -47.24 -0.20
CA LYS A 944 32.78 -45.94 -0.89
C LYS A 944 34.14 -45.24 -1.01
N GLY A 945 35.22 -45.86 -0.50
CA GLY A 945 36.58 -45.33 -0.61
C GLY A 945 36.86 -44.08 0.23
N TYR A 946 36.10 -43.82 1.30
CA TYR A 946 36.35 -42.66 2.18
C TYR A 946 37.65 -42.84 2.97
N ALA A 947 38.40 -41.75 3.13
CA ALA A 947 39.56 -41.71 4.01
C ALA A 947 39.11 -41.81 5.48
N VAL A 948 39.46 -42.92 6.13
CA VAL A 948 39.13 -43.16 7.54
C VAL A 948 40.11 -42.37 8.42
N PRO A 949 39.61 -41.53 9.36
CA PRO A 949 40.47 -40.79 10.29
C PRO A 949 41.37 -41.71 11.13
N ALA A 950 42.58 -41.25 11.47
CA ALA A 950 43.57 -42.00 12.23
C ALA A 950 43.04 -42.48 13.60
N GLU A 951 42.04 -41.79 14.14
CA GLU A 951 41.30 -42.12 15.36
C GLU A 951 40.63 -43.51 15.30
N PHE A 952 40.36 -44.06 14.10
CA PHE A 952 39.68 -45.34 13.91
C PHE A 952 40.56 -46.43 13.27
N VAL A 953 41.83 -46.13 12.97
CA VAL A 953 42.78 -47.07 12.37
C VAL A 953 43.63 -47.71 13.47
N ALA A 954 43.60 -49.05 13.54
CA ALA A 954 44.53 -49.80 14.39
C ALA A 954 45.94 -49.71 13.80
N GLU A 955 46.95 -49.50 14.65
CA GLU A 955 48.37 -49.50 14.23
C GLU A 955 48.83 -50.88 13.75
#